data_AF-A0A9D2AGF3-F1
#
_entry.id   AF-A0A9D2AGF3-F1
#
_cell.length_a   1.000
_cell.length_b   1.000
_cell.length_c   1.000
_cell.angle_alpha   90.00
_cell.angle_beta   90.00
_cell.angle_gamma   90.00
#
_symmetry.space_group_name_H-M   'P 1'
#
loop_
_entity.id
_entity.type
_entity.pdbx_description
1 polymer ?
#
loop_
_entity_poly.entity_id
_entity_poly.type
_entity_poly.pdbx_seq_one_letter_code
_entity_poly.pdbx_strand_id
1 'polypeptide(L)'
;MSLHLTRRDFLKGLGALAALALPACRRAQEFAVAPESCPEWMRAGEASCFASSIPWATGALPLLAVCHEGRPTALQALPQAPGTRGLPAWAQASLLDLYDGGRPAQPSFNGKPFPMRGLRGAMRGWAAALREEARVAFLLPQGWSPLREAQVAALRALPSAAAGRRYFFSWDPAGAPRAASFPELERLTEAAFGPACRWDVGRPQGEEALAELTALLRDDALDLLMILTPGDPAAFSPSFARALGQCSAETLRLCLLPDESARLCGYVVPQTHFLEEWGADADARGHLCLRQPVTLPLRPAFSEAEVLEALLRDGELPDEGREGVSPVHARLAELLPGFDEGLRRGVLPGAAPLPLRLAPAPAGSPYLHPFFADGRFSHNVWLREAEDALSGVRGEPVVWLPCEAPSAEQAAGQAAEQASRLRAWRSGGRVLPVCTHPGLEAPLLPLLPGLGAWADGELLEGDEADVVPRRALHPMPEASELAMEADSPVRGASPQWGMCIDVAACIGCQACTLACRAENNVPTVGAEELRRGRDLQWLRVDAYLDAQGRRAMFVPQACRQCEQAPCESVCPVNATVHTESGLSAMVYPRCWGTRYCSAACPYEARRFNFHDYARASRRLQNRPDNPEVSVRPRGVMEKCSYCVQRINAAQLKGEMPQTACQQVCPAGAIRLLDLVREPVERSLRFFDVAETRPRTRYVRSD
;
A
#
# COMPACT_ATOMS: atom_id res chain seq x y z
N MET A 1 -18.63 42.52 -55.37
CA MET A 1 -17.90 43.38 -54.42
C MET A 1 -16.65 42.64 -53.98
N SER A 2 -15.53 42.88 -54.63
CA SER A 2 -14.23 42.33 -54.24
C SER A 2 -13.70 43.16 -53.07
N LEU A 3 -13.70 42.59 -51.86
CA LEU A 3 -13.10 43.23 -50.68
C LEU A 3 -11.58 43.28 -50.88
N HIS A 4 -11.06 44.43 -51.31
CA HIS A 4 -9.63 44.70 -51.32
C HIS A 4 -9.14 44.83 -49.88
N LEU A 5 -8.75 43.72 -49.27
CA LEU A 5 -8.01 43.70 -48.00
C LEU A 5 -6.66 44.38 -48.21
N THR A 6 -6.49 45.59 -47.67
CA THR A 6 -5.19 46.27 -47.71
C THR A 6 -4.25 45.66 -46.67
N ARG A 7 -2.92 45.75 -46.87
CA ARG A 7 -1.92 45.33 -45.86
C ARG A 7 -2.17 45.97 -44.49
N ARG A 8 -2.71 47.18 -44.46
CA ARG A 8 -3.05 47.89 -43.22
C ARG A 8 -4.25 47.25 -42.52
N ASP A 9 -5.26 46.82 -43.27
CA ASP A 9 -6.45 46.15 -42.71
C ASP A 9 -6.10 44.74 -42.22
N PHE A 10 -5.21 44.04 -42.92
CA PHE A 10 -4.65 42.77 -42.47
C PHE A 10 -3.87 42.91 -41.14
N LEU A 11 -2.97 43.90 -41.03
CA LEU A 11 -2.21 44.14 -39.80
C LEU A 11 -3.09 44.60 -38.64
N LYS A 12 -4.14 45.39 -38.90
CA LYS A 12 -5.15 45.74 -37.88
C LYS A 12 -5.93 44.51 -37.41
N GLY A 13 -6.32 43.63 -38.33
CA GLY A 13 -6.97 42.36 -38.00
C GLY A 13 -6.06 41.44 -37.17
N LEU A 14 -4.79 41.32 -37.55
CA LEU A 14 -3.79 40.53 -36.81
C LEU A 14 -3.52 41.11 -35.41
N GLY A 15 -3.43 42.44 -35.30
CA GLY A 15 -3.28 43.13 -34.01
C GLY A 15 -4.50 42.95 -33.10
N ALA A 16 -5.72 42.98 -33.65
CA ALA A 16 -6.94 42.70 -32.91
C ALA A 16 -7.01 41.23 -32.44
N LEU A 17 -6.61 40.27 -33.29
CA LEU A 17 -6.49 38.86 -32.94
C LEU A 17 -5.43 38.61 -31.85
N ALA A 18 -4.28 39.28 -31.95
CA ALA A 18 -3.23 39.22 -30.93
C ALA A 18 -3.69 39.82 -29.59
N ALA A 19 -4.47 40.91 -29.61
CA ALA A 19 -5.04 41.52 -28.41
C ALA A 19 -6.10 40.62 -27.75
N LEU A 20 -6.90 39.90 -28.55
CA LEU A 20 -7.87 38.90 -28.06
C LEU A 20 -7.19 37.63 -27.49
N ALA A 21 -5.92 37.39 -27.80
CA ALA A 21 -5.12 36.28 -27.23
C ALA A 21 -4.46 36.63 -25.89
N LEU A 22 -4.39 37.91 -25.49
CA LEU A 22 -3.79 38.35 -24.23
C LEU A 22 -4.45 37.75 -22.95
N PRO A 23 -5.78 37.55 -22.88
CA PRO A 23 -6.41 36.90 -21.72
C PRO A 23 -5.98 35.43 -21.56
N ALA A 24 -5.63 34.74 -22.65
CA ALA A 24 -5.19 33.35 -22.61
C ALA A 24 -3.77 33.18 -22.01
N CYS A 25 -3.02 34.26 -21.86
CA CYS A 25 -1.69 34.27 -21.23
C CYS A 25 -1.70 34.71 -19.76
N ARG A 26 -2.86 34.90 -19.12
CA ARG A 26 -2.92 35.22 -17.69
C ARG A 26 -2.83 33.94 -16.86
N ARG A 27 -1.86 33.89 -15.94
CA ARG A 27 -1.89 32.91 -14.84
C ARG A 27 -3.18 33.13 -14.04
N ALA A 28 -3.82 32.03 -13.63
CA ALA A 28 -4.90 32.11 -12.66
C ALA A 28 -4.37 32.81 -11.40
N GLN A 29 -5.20 33.65 -10.77
CA GLN A 29 -4.87 34.20 -9.47
C GLN A 29 -4.92 33.06 -8.45
N GLU A 30 -3.79 32.81 -7.79
CA GLU A 30 -3.66 31.86 -6.70
C GLU A 30 -3.79 32.63 -5.39
N PHE A 31 -4.63 32.13 -4.47
CA PHE A 31 -4.87 32.76 -3.18
C PHE A 31 -4.17 31.94 -2.09
N ALA A 32 -3.37 32.60 -1.26
CA ALA A 32 -2.90 32.03 0.00
C ALA A 32 -3.99 32.24 1.05
N VAL A 33 -4.52 31.15 1.62
CA VAL A 33 -5.54 31.19 2.67
C VAL A 33 -4.90 30.80 3.98
N ALA A 34 -4.82 31.73 4.92
CA ALA A 34 -4.38 31.43 6.27
C ALA A 34 -5.53 30.78 7.07
N PRO A 35 -5.25 29.78 7.92
CA PRO A 35 -6.26 29.25 8.81
C PRO A 35 -6.68 30.32 9.83
N GLU A 36 -7.96 30.32 10.21
CA GLU A 36 -8.49 31.23 11.22
C GLU A 36 -7.84 31.02 12.59
N SER A 37 -7.50 29.77 12.91
CA SER A 37 -6.66 29.38 14.03
C SER A 37 -5.63 28.34 13.59
N CYS A 38 -4.34 28.64 13.81
CA CYS A 38 -3.25 27.71 13.53
C CYS A 38 -2.89 27.00 14.84
N PRO A 39 -2.94 25.65 14.91
CA PRO A 39 -2.47 24.92 16.07
C PRO A 39 -0.98 25.22 16.33
N GLU A 40 -0.58 25.29 17.60
CA GLU A 40 0.81 25.62 18.00
C GLU A 40 1.86 24.66 17.42
N TRP A 41 1.47 23.40 17.22
CA TRP A 41 2.32 22.36 16.67
C TRP A 41 2.41 22.39 15.14
N MET A 42 1.55 23.16 14.44
CA MET A 42 1.54 23.24 12.98
C MET A 42 2.37 24.43 12.50
N ARG A 43 3.37 24.15 11.65
CA ARG A 43 4.16 25.17 10.96
C ARG A 43 4.01 24.98 9.45
N ALA A 44 3.62 26.05 8.76
CA ALA A 44 3.46 26.02 7.30
C ALA A 44 4.79 25.67 6.63
N GLY A 45 4.75 24.73 5.68
CA GLY A 45 5.93 24.27 4.94
C GLY A 45 6.85 23.30 5.70
N GLU A 46 6.59 22.98 6.98
CA GLU A 46 7.33 21.95 7.71
C GLU A 46 6.50 20.67 7.84
N ALA A 47 7.12 19.53 7.53
CA ALA A 47 6.52 18.23 7.77
C ALA A 47 6.45 17.92 9.27
N SER A 48 5.27 17.50 9.74
CA SER A 48 5.05 16.96 11.08
C SER A 48 4.95 15.44 11.01
N CYS A 49 5.54 14.74 11.98
CA CYS A 49 5.53 13.27 12.00
C CYS A 49 4.76 12.76 13.23
N PHE A 50 3.83 11.84 12.99
CA PHE A 50 2.98 11.26 14.04
C PHE A 50 3.17 9.75 14.09
N ALA A 51 3.41 9.19 15.27
CA ALA A 51 3.50 7.75 15.44
C ALA A 51 2.09 7.13 15.44
N SER A 52 1.84 6.12 14.62
CA SER A 52 0.55 5.44 14.56
C SER A 52 0.76 3.97 14.21
N SER A 53 -0.31 3.23 13.96
CA SER A 53 -0.21 1.82 13.59
C SER A 53 -1.37 1.37 12.72
N ILE A 54 -1.12 0.33 11.92
CA ILE A 54 -2.13 -0.34 11.12
C ILE A 54 -2.55 -1.62 11.85
N PRO A 55 -3.82 -1.77 12.24
CA PRO A 55 -4.29 -3.03 12.80
C PRO A 55 -4.29 -4.11 11.72
N TRP A 56 -3.83 -5.30 12.08
CA TRP A 56 -3.81 -6.44 11.16
C TRP A 56 -4.08 -7.74 11.91
N ALA A 57 -4.63 -8.72 11.20
CA ALA A 57 -5.07 -10.00 11.75
C ALA A 57 -3.96 -10.80 12.44
N THR A 58 -2.73 -10.68 11.95
CA THR A 58 -1.52 -11.32 12.49
C THR A 58 -0.65 -10.37 13.30
N GLY A 59 -1.16 -9.18 13.65
CA GLY A 59 -0.52 -8.24 14.55
C GLY A 59 -0.31 -6.87 13.94
N ALA A 60 -0.51 -5.84 14.75
CA ALA A 60 -0.42 -4.45 14.34
C ALA A 60 0.98 -4.09 13.80
N LEU A 61 0.99 -3.25 12.77
CA LEU A 61 2.21 -2.71 12.18
C LEU A 61 2.42 -1.26 12.64
N PRO A 62 3.43 -0.97 13.49
CA PRO A 62 3.74 0.39 13.88
C PRO A 62 4.37 1.18 12.74
N LEU A 63 3.98 2.45 12.59
CA LEU A 63 4.46 3.34 11.54
C LEU A 63 4.55 4.79 12.00
N LEU A 64 5.19 5.60 11.18
CA LEU A 64 5.25 7.05 11.30
C LEU A 64 4.54 7.67 10.09
N ALA A 65 3.49 8.44 10.33
CA ALA A 65 2.78 9.19 9.30
C ALA A 65 3.39 10.59 9.18
N VAL A 66 3.81 10.93 7.95
CA VAL A 66 4.34 12.26 7.62
C VAL A 66 3.20 13.12 7.11
N CYS A 67 2.95 14.21 7.82
CA CYS A 67 1.86 15.11 7.55
C CYS A 67 2.39 16.49 7.14
N HIS A 68 1.80 17.04 6.08
CA HIS A 68 1.97 18.44 5.72
C HIS A 68 0.65 19.16 6.01
N GLU A 69 0.70 20.19 6.84
CA GLU A 69 -0.49 20.99 7.21
C GLU A 69 -1.66 20.12 7.73
N GLY A 70 -1.34 19.10 8.53
CA GLY A 70 -2.33 18.15 9.09
C GLY A 70 -2.83 17.08 8.12
N ARG A 71 -2.28 16.99 6.90
CA ARG A 71 -2.66 15.99 5.89
C ARG A 71 -1.58 14.92 5.73
N PRO A 72 -1.88 13.63 5.92
CA PRO A 72 -0.94 12.54 5.65
C PRO A 72 -0.51 12.50 4.19
N THR A 73 0.79 12.54 3.95
CA THR A 73 1.37 12.56 2.59
C THR A 73 2.34 11.42 2.34
N ALA A 74 2.93 10.83 3.38
CA ALA A 74 3.77 9.65 3.27
C ALA A 74 3.70 8.81 4.55
N LEU A 75 4.00 7.51 4.43
CA LEU A 75 4.11 6.59 5.56
C LEU A 75 5.55 6.07 5.65
N GLN A 76 6.07 5.99 6.86
CA GLN A 76 7.46 5.61 7.13
C GLN A 76 7.49 4.54 8.22
N ALA A 77 8.53 3.70 8.22
CA ALA A 77 8.74 2.76 9.32
C ALA A 77 9.04 3.52 10.61
N LEU A 78 8.51 3.04 11.74
CA LEU A 78 8.72 3.65 13.05
C LEU A 78 10.10 3.25 13.60
N PRO A 79 11.11 4.14 13.67
CA PRO A 79 12.48 3.74 13.98
C PRO A 79 12.66 3.12 15.38
N GLN A 80 11.85 3.57 16.34
CA GLN A 80 11.86 3.09 17.72
C GLN A 80 11.07 1.78 17.94
N ALA A 81 10.37 1.27 16.93
CA ALA A 81 9.61 0.03 17.06
C ALA A 81 10.54 -1.19 17.08
N PRO A 82 10.57 -1.97 18.19
CA PRO A 82 11.49 -3.10 18.30
C PRO A 82 11.23 -4.13 17.19
N GLY A 83 12.26 -4.38 16.37
CA GLY A 83 12.25 -5.38 15.30
C GLY A 83 11.40 -5.03 14.07
N THR A 84 10.83 -3.83 13.97
CA THR A 84 10.20 -3.35 12.71
C THR A 84 11.19 -2.42 12.02
N ARG A 85 11.76 -2.85 10.88
CA ARG A 85 12.75 -2.05 10.13
C ARG A 85 12.18 -1.34 8.91
N GLY A 86 10.99 -1.72 8.45
CA GLY A 86 10.39 -1.22 7.22
C GLY A 86 8.87 -1.33 7.25
N LEU A 87 8.24 -0.97 6.13
CA LEU A 87 6.80 -1.18 5.90
C LEU A 87 6.62 -2.02 4.63
N PRO A 88 5.65 -2.95 4.60
CA PRO A 88 5.34 -3.72 3.41
C PRO A 88 4.66 -2.85 2.35
N ALA A 89 4.64 -3.34 1.10
CA ALA A 89 4.06 -2.62 -0.03
C ALA A 89 2.60 -2.21 0.20
N TRP A 90 1.76 -3.12 0.69
CA TRP A 90 0.34 -2.82 0.94
C TRP A 90 0.15 -1.72 2.01
N ALA A 91 1.00 -1.68 3.04
CA ALA A 91 0.94 -0.64 4.07
C ALA A 91 1.37 0.73 3.53
N GLN A 92 2.27 0.79 2.55
CA GLN A 92 2.57 2.04 1.85
C GLN A 92 1.40 2.49 0.99
N ALA A 93 0.76 1.54 0.32
CA ALA A 93 -0.35 1.79 -0.58
C ALA A 93 -1.62 2.24 0.15
N SER A 94 -1.86 1.77 1.38
CA SER A 94 -3.06 2.10 2.16
C SER A 94 -3.20 3.60 2.43
N LEU A 95 -2.12 4.39 2.33
CA LEU A 95 -2.22 5.85 2.34
C LEU A 95 -3.20 6.38 1.28
N LEU A 96 -3.25 5.73 0.12
CA LEU A 96 -4.18 6.12 -0.95
C LEU A 96 -5.63 5.83 -0.59
N ASP A 97 -5.88 4.75 0.14
CA ASP A 97 -7.22 4.31 0.54
C ASP A 97 -7.89 5.35 1.45
N LEU A 98 -7.10 6.09 2.26
CA LEU A 98 -7.60 7.25 3.02
C LEU A 98 -8.31 8.27 2.12
N TYR A 99 -7.75 8.53 0.94
CA TYR A 99 -8.20 9.55 0.00
C TYR A 99 -9.14 9.02 -1.08
N ASP A 100 -9.40 7.71 -1.11
CA ASP A 100 -10.15 7.08 -2.18
C ASP A 100 -11.55 7.72 -2.34
N GLY A 101 -11.85 8.13 -3.58
CA GLY A 101 -13.14 8.68 -3.99
C GLY A 101 -14.31 7.73 -3.72
N GLY A 102 -14.09 6.43 -3.80
CA GLY A 102 -15.06 5.36 -3.65
C GLY A 102 -15.55 5.09 -2.23
N ARG A 103 -14.92 5.68 -1.20
CA ARG A 103 -15.39 5.55 0.20
C ARG A 103 -16.87 5.98 0.30
N PRO A 104 -17.72 5.34 1.11
CA PRO A 104 -19.08 5.81 1.28
C PRO A 104 -19.11 7.24 1.85
N ALA A 105 -19.85 8.15 1.22
CA ALA A 105 -19.97 9.54 1.68
C ALA A 105 -20.96 9.71 2.85
N GLN A 106 -21.88 8.76 3.00
CA GLN A 106 -22.88 8.71 4.04
C GLN A 106 -23.35 7.25 4.22
N PRO A 107 -24.04 6.93 5.34
CA PRO A 107 -24.62 5.62 5.54
C PRO A 107 -25.64 5.27 4.45
N SER A 108 -25.88 3.97 4.27
CA SER A 108 -26.97 3.48 3.41
C SER A 108 -27.81 2.43 4.13
N PHE A 109 -29.07 2.32 3.73
CA PHE A 109 -30.01 1.30 4.18
C PHE A 109 -30.66 0.67 2.96
N ASN A 110 -30.53 -0.65 2.81
CA ASN A 110 -30.98 -1.42 1.64
C ASN A 110 -30.52 -0.81 0.32
N GLY A 111 -29.23 -0.43 0.26
CA GLY A 111 -28.59 0.17 -0.91
C GLY A 111 -28.97 1.63 -1.21
N LYS A 112 -29.83 2.26 -0.39
CA LYS A 112 -30.24 3.65 -0.57
C LYS A 112 -29.55 4.56 0.45
N PRO A 113 -29.15 5.78 0.07
CA PRO A 113 -28.74 6.84 1.00
C PRO A 113 -29.59 6.90 2.27
N PHE A 114 -28.93 6.86 3.43
CA PHE A 114 -29.59 6.91 4.73
C PHE A 114 -29.03 8.06 5.58
N PRO A 115 -29.88 8.98 6.08
CA PRO A 115 -29.40 10.17 6.77
C PRO A 115 -28.79 9.84 8.13
N MET A 116 -27.78 10.62 8.53
CA MET A 116 -27.06 10.40 9.80
C MET A 116 -27.98 10.43 11.04
N ARG A 117 -29.01 11.28 11.04
CA ARG A 117 -30.03 11.32 12.10
C ARG A 117 -30.76 9.97 12.23
N GLY A 118 -31.04 9.32 11.11
CA GLY A 118 -31.64 7.99 11.08
C GLY A 118 -30.70 6.95 11.69
N LEU A 119 -29.42 6.97 11.31
CA LEU A 119 -28.42 6.04 11.86
C LEU A 119 -28.28 6.20 13.37
N ARG A 120 -28.20 7.44 13.87
CA ARG A 120 -28.20 7.72 15.32
C ARG A 120 -29.44 7.18 16.02
N GLY A 121 -30.61 7.26 15.37
CA GLY A 121 -31.85 6.65 15.87
C GLY A 121 -31.75 5.13 15.99
N ALA A 122 -31.25 4.47 14.94
CA ALA A 122 -31.02 3.02 14.93
C ALA A 122 -30.02 2.60 16.01
N MET A 123 -28.90 3.31 16.17
CA MET A 123 -27.91 3.05 17.22
C MET A 123 -28.50 3.12 18.63
N ARG A 124 -29.34 4.12 18.92
CA ARG A 124 -30.05 4.20 20.21
C ARG A 124 -31.00 3.03 20.40
N GLY A 125 -31.72 2.64 19.34
CA GLY A 125 -32.60 1.47 19.33
C GLY A 125 -31.84 0.18 19.66
N TRP A 126 -30.70 -0.06 18.99
CA TRP A 126 -29.86 -1.22 19.26
C TRP A 126 -29.24 -1.20 20.66
N ALA A 127 -28.82 -0.03 21.17
CA ALA A 127 -28.29 0.09 22.53
C ALA A 127 -29.35 -0.23 23.60
N ALA A 128 -30.61 0.15 23.37
CA ALA A 128 -31.73 -0.22 24.22
C ALA A 128 -32.04 -1.72 24.11
N ALA A 129 -32.17 -2.24 22.89
CA ALA A 129 -32.47 -3.64 22.62
C ALA A 129 -31.43 -4.60 23.23
N LEU A 130 -30.14 -4.20 23.23
CA LEU A 130 -29.07 -4.95 23.89
C LEU A 130 -29.30 -5.13 25.39
N ARG A 131 -30.01 -4.23 26.05
CA ARG A 131 -30.32 -4.30 27.50
C ARG A 131 -31.61 -5.04 27.82
N GLU A 132 -32.38 -5.38 26.80
CA GLU A 132 -33.64 -6.10 26.90
C GLU A 132 -33.44 -7.58 26.50
N GLU A 133 -34.20 -8.07 25.52
CA GLU A 133 -34.28 -9.48 25.11
C GLU A 133 -33.57 -9.78 23.77
N ALA A 134 -32.87 -8.82 23.17
CA ALA A 134 -32.31 -9.00 21.83
C ALA A 134 -31.19 -10.05 21.76
N ARG A 135 -31.20 -10.84 20.69
CA ARG A 135 -30.16 -11.81 20.33
C ARG A 135 -29.24 -11.18 19.30
N VAL A 136 -28.07 -10.72 19.75
CA VAL A 136 -27.14 -9.93 18.92
C VAL A 136 -25.84 -10.68 18.71
N ALA A 137 -25.32 -10.68 17.48
CA ALA A 137 -24.00 -11.18 17.15
C ALA A 137 -23.07 -10.06 16.64
N PHE A 138 -21.82 -10.09 17.10
CA PHE A 138 -20.75 -9.19 16.64
C PHE A 138 -19.67 -10.02 15.95
N LEU A 139 -19.35 -9.69 14.71
CA LEU A 139 -18.19 -10.22 13.99
C LEU A 139 -17.08 -9.16 13.97
N LEU A 140 -16.09 -9.33 14.85
CA LEU A 140 -15.02 -8.38 15.13
C LEU A 140 -13.74 -8.71 14.35
N PRO A 141 -12.82 -7.75 14.18
CA PRO A 141 -11.50 -8.03 13.61
C PRO A 141 -10.76 -9.12 14.40
N GLN A 142 -9.92 -9.89 13.69
CA GLN A 142 -8.94 -10.76 14.32
C GLN A 142 -7.75 -9.92 14.82
N GLY A 143 -7.18 -10.31 15.95
CA GLY A 143 -6.11 -9.57 16.62
C GLY A 143 -6.52 -9.16 18.03
N TRP A 144 -5.53 -8.93 18.88
CA TRP A 144 -5.76 -8.54 20.27
C TRP A 144 -5.63 -7.04 20.45
N SER A 145 -6.60 -6.43 21.12
CA SER A 145 -6.62 -5.03 21.49
C SER A 145 -7.16 -4.90 22.92
N PRO A 146 -6.45 -4.22 23.84
CA PRO A 146 -6.94 -4.06 25.21
C PRO A 146 -8.24 -3.25 25.25
N LEU A 147 -8.41 -2.30 24.32
CA LEU A 147 -9.63 -1.54 24.14
C LEU A 147 -10.79 -2.44 23.72
N ARG A 148 -10.60 -3.23 22.65
CA ARG A 148 -11.63 -4.16 22.16
C ARG A 148 -12.02 -5.16 23.24
N GLU A 149 -11.05 -5.75 23.93
CA GLU A 149 -11.35 -6.70 25.00
C GLU A 149 -12.12 -6.05 26.16
N ALA A 150 -11.77 -4.83 26.56
CA ALA A 150 -12.49 -4.09 27.58
C ALA A 150 -13.92 -3.71 27.15
N GLN A 151 -14.12 -3.33 25.89
CA GLN A 151 -15.42 -3.00 25.34
C GLN A 151 -16.31 -4.24 25.22
N VAL A 152 -15.77 -5.35 24.72
CA VAL A 152 -16.47 -6.64 24.65
C VAL A 152 -16.83 -7.14 26.05
N ALA A 153 -15.92 -7.03 27.03
CA ALA A 153 -16.21 -7.40 28.41
C ALA A 153 -17.34 -6.55 29.00
N ALA A 154 -17.33 -5.23 28.76
CA ALA A 154 -18.41 -4.34 29.19
C ALA A 154 -19.75 -4.66 28.50
N LEU A 155 -19.75 -4.95 27.20
CA LEU A 155 -20.94 -5.35 26.46
C LEU A 155 -21.50 -6.69 26.95
N ARG A 156 -20.64 -7.64 27.34
CA ARG A 156 -21.05 -8.89 27.99
C ARG A 156 -21.68 -8.64 29.35
N ALA A 157 -21.16 -7.67 30.11
CA ALA A 157 -21.62 -7.34 31.46
C ALA A 157 -22.89 -6.48 31.52
N LEU A 158 -23.35 -5.91 30.40
CA LEU A 158 -24.61 -5.15 30.40
C LEU A 158 -25.79 -6.01 30.91
N PRO A 159 -26.73 -5.44 31.68
CA PRO A 159 -27.94 -6.16 32.08
C PRO A 159 -28.67 -6.70 30.85
N SER A 160 -29.19 -7.92 30.91
CA SER A 160 -30.02 -8.51 29.85
C SER A 160 -31.17 -9.26 30.49
N ALA A 161 -32.33 -9.25 29.85
CA ALA A 161 -33.40 -10.18 30.19
C ALA A 161 -32.98 -11.63 29.89
N ALA A 162 -33.66 -12.60 30.50
CA ALA A 162 -33.24 -14.01 30.47
C ALA A 162 -33.14 -14.63 29.05
N ALA A 163 -33.90 -14.08 28.10
CA ALA A 163 -33.89 -14.51 26.69
C ALA A 163 -32.79 -13.82 25.84
N GLY A 164 -32.24 -12.70 26.31
CA GLY A 164 -31.21 -11.96 25.58
C GLY A 164 -29.90 -12.74 25.47
N ARG A 165 -29.30 -12.73 24.29
CA ARG A 165 -28.04 -13.42 24.00
C ARG A 165 -27.11 -12.52 23.22
N ARG A 166 -25.84 -12.46 23.61
CA ARG A 166 -24.81 -11.67 22.94
C ARG A 166 -23.67 -12.58 22.52
N TYR A 167 -23.48 -12.74 21.23
CA TYR A 167 -22.44 -13.57 20.64
C TYR A 167 -21.30 -12.69 20.13
N PHE A 168 -20.07 -13.08 20.41
CA PHE A 168 -18.89 -12.38 19.96
C PHE A 168 -18.02 -13.36 19.18
N PHE A 169 -17.71 -13.00 17.95
CA PHE A 169 -16.91 -13.76 17.02
C PHE A 169 -15.76 -12.88 16.54
N SER A 170 -14.62 -13.48 16.23
CA SER A 170 -13.51 -12.76 15.60
C SER A 170 -13.11 -13.48 14.31
N TRP A 171 -13.05 -12.75 13.21
CA TRP A 171 -12.71 -13.36 11.93
C TRP A 171 -11.94 -12.40 11.04
N ASP A 172 -10.88 -12.90 10.42
CA ASP A 172 -10.16 -12.23 9.34
C ASP A 172 -9.44 -13.31 8.51
N PRO A 173 -9.58 -13.32 7.18
CA PRO A 173 -8.98 -14.36 6.33
C PRO A 173 -7.45 -14.28 6.35
N ALA A 174 -6.86 -13.10 6.61
CA ALA A 174 -5.42 -12.93 6.68
C ALA A 174 -4.80 -13.48 7.98
N GLY A 175 -5.64 -13.80 8.97
CA GLY A 175 -5.28 -14.37 10.27
C GLY A 175 -5.28 -15.90 10.31
N ALA A 176 -5.64 -16.57 9.21
CA ALA A 176 -5.53 -18.03 9.08
C ALA A 176 -4.08 -18.47 8.80
N PRO A 177 -3.75 -19.76 9.03
CA PRO A 177 -2.52 -20.36 8.50
C PRO A 177 -2.37 -20.04 7.01
N ARG A 178 -1.19 -19.55 6.63
CA ARG A 178 -0.90 -19.27 5.22
C ARG A 178 -0.25 -20.48 4.60
N ALA A 179 -0.60 -20.74 3.35
CA ALA A 179 0.14 -21.69 2.52
C ALA A 179 1.35 -20.97 1.93
N ALA A 180 2.50 -21.62 1.96
CA ALA A 180 3.71 -21.11 1.34
C ALA A 180 4.35 -22.25 0.51
N SER A 181 4.78 -21.92 -0.72
CA SER A 181 5.15 -22.91 -1.75
C SER A 181 6.62 -23.21 -1.84
N PHE A 182 7.46 -22.21 -1.55
CA PHE A 182 8.91 -22.25 -1.72
C PHE A 182 9.51 -20.99 -1.06
N PRO A 183 10.81 -21.03 -0.70
CA PRO A 183 11.44 -20.08 0.23
C PRO A 183 11.22 -18.59 -0.07
N GLU A 184 11.22 -18.19 -1.34
CA GLU A 184 11.04 -16.79 -1.75
C GLU A 184 9.64 -16.26 -1.45
N LEU A 185 8.59 -17.02 -1.78
CA LEU A 185 7.21 -16.60 -1.51
C LEU A 185 6.94 -16.58 0.00
N GLU A 186 7.51 -17.53 0.75
CA GLU A 186 7.40 -17.53 2.22
C GLU A 186 8.08 -16.29 2.80
N ARG A 187 9.32 -15.99 2.39
CA ARG A 187 10.04 -14.78 2.82
C ARG A 187 9.27 -13.51 2.52
N LEU A 188 8.69 -13.40 1.31
CA LEU A 188 7.87 -12.25 0.92
C LEU A 188 6.61 -12.12 1.78
N THR A 189 5.91 -13.23 2.03
CA THR A 189 4.67 -13.27 2.80
C THR A 189 4.92 -12.97 4.27
N GLU A 190 5.96 -13.55 4.86
CA GLU A 190 6.37 -13.29 6.23
C GLU A 190 6.84 -11.84 6.41
N ALA A 191 7.61 -11.30 5.47
CA ALA A 191 8.00 -9.89 5.51
C ALA A 191 6.80 -8.94 5.33
N ALA A 192 5.79 -9.35 4.54
CA ALA A 192 4.62 -8.53 4.26
C ALA A 192 3.66 -8.43 5.44
N PHE A 193 3.50 -9.50 6.21
CA PHE A 193 2.42 -9.56 7.20
C PHE A 193 2.83 -10.21 8.54
N GLY A 194 4.10 -10.59 8.71
CA GLY A 194 4.58 -11.33 9.87
C GLY A 194 4.12 -12.80 9.90
N PRO A 195 4.50 -13.56 10.94
CA PRO A 195 4.08 -14.94 11.10
C PRO A 195 2.56 -15.04 11.32
N ALA A 196 1.93 -16.09 10.80
CA ALA A 196 0.53 -16.38 11.09
C ALA A 196 0.36 -16.67 12.58
N CYS A 197 -0.55 -15.95 13.23
CA CYS A 197 -0.74 -16.07 14.67
C CYS A 197 -2.19 -15.82 15.11
N ARG A 198 -2.54 -16.39 16.26
CA ARG A 198 -3.86 -16.31 16.89
C ARG A 198 -3.69 -15.86 18.34
N TRP A 199 -4.59 -15.03 18.84
CA TRP A 199 -4.61 -14.64 20.25
C TRP A 199 -5.69 -15.41 20.99
N ASP A 200 -5.46 -15.73 22.26
CA ASP A 200 -6.54 -16.20 23.11
C ASP A 200 -7.33 -15.00 23.64
N VAL A 201 -8.48 -14.74 23.01
CA VAL A 201 -9.41 -13.66 23.34
C VAL A 201 -10.71 -14.17 23.97
N GLY A 202 -10.79 -15.46 24.34
CA GLY A 202 -11.98 -16.04 24.98
C GLY A 202 -13.26 -15.97 24.13
N ARG A 203 -13.12 -16.07 22.81
CA ARG A 203 -14.23 -16.17 21.83
C ARG A 203 -13.80 -16.95 20.57
N PRO A 204 -14.74 -17.59 19.84
CA PRO A 204 -14.43 -18.33 18.62
C PRO A 204 -13.72 -17.42 17.60
N GLN A 205 -12.77 -18.00 16.87
CA GLN A 205 -11.95 -17.27 15.90
C GLN A 205 -11.80 -18.01 14.57
N GLY A 206 -11.61 -17.25 13.49
CA GLY A 206 -11.37 -17.80 12.15
C GLY A 206 -12.56 -18.63 11.67
N GLU A 207 -12.29 -19.69 10.91
CA GLU A 207 -13.35 -20.50 10.28
C GLU A 207 -14.36 -21.11 11.25
N GLU A 208 -13.93 -21.43 12.49
CA GLU A 208 -14.83 -21.87 13.56
C GLU A 208 -15.89 -20.80 13.87
N ALA A 209 -15.46 -19.55 14.01
CA ALA A 209 -16.35 -18.43 14.27
C ALA A 209 -17.34 -18.20 13.12
N LEU A 210 -16.87 -18.32 11.88
CA LEU A 210 -17.73 -18.12 10.70
C LEU A 210 -18.73 -19.27 10.54
N ALA A 211 -18.32 -20.52 10.82
CA ALA A 211 -19.20 -21.69 10.76
C ALA A 211 -20.33 -21.61 11.80
N GLU A 212 -20.00 -21.25 13.05
CA GLU A 212 -20.99 -21.06 14.11
C GLU A 212 -21.95 -19.91 13.81
N LEU A 213 -21.42 -18.76 13.37
CA LEU A 213 -22.25 -17.63 12.99
C LEU A 213 -23.18 -17.96 11.80
N THR A 214 -22.68 -18.72 10.82
CA THR A 214 -23.48 -19.20 9.69
C THR A 214 -24.60 -20.15 10.14
N ALA A 215 -24.39 -20.97 11.18
CA ALA A 215 -25.45 -21.79 11.76
C ALA A 215 -26.53 -20.91 12.43
N LEU A 216 -26.13 -19.94 13.25
CA LEU A 216 -27.06 -19.01 13.90
C LEU A 216 -27.92 -18.22 12.91
N LEU A 217 -27.35 -17.80 11.79
CA LEU A 217 -28.10 -17.11 10.72
C LEU A 217 -29.09 -18.02 10.01
N ARG A 218 -28.73 -19.29 9.76
CA ARG A 218 -29.62 -20.27 9.13
C ARG A 218 -30.80 -20.67 10.02
N ASP A 219 -30.57 -20.68 11.33
CA ASP A 219 -31.58 -21.04 12.32
C ASP A 219 -32.45 -19.83 12.75
N ASP A 220 -32.29 -18.66 12.11
CA ASP A 220 -32.93 -17.38 12.48
C ASP A 220 -32.83 -17.07 14.00
N ALA A 221 -31.67 -17.41 14.56
CA ALA A 221 -31.40 -17.32 15.98
C ALA A 221 -30.97 -15.91 16.44
N LEU A 222 -30.89 -14.95 15.52
CA LEU A 222 -30.38 -13.60 15.74
C LEU A 222 -31.43 -12.57 15.34
N ASP A 223 -31.52 -11.50 16.13
CA ASP A 223 -32.32 -10.32 15.81
C ASP A 223 -31.45 -9.25 15.13
N LEU A 224 -30.15 -9.21 15.47
CA LEU A 224 -29.18 -8.24 14.93
C LEU A 224 -27.81 -8.88 14.73
N LEU A 225 -27.19 -8.62 13.58
CA LEU A 225 -25.81 -8.96 13.26
C LEU A 225 -25.02 -7.69 12.89
N MET A 226 -23.93 -7.44 13.62
CA MET A 226 -22.97 -6.39 13.32
C MET A 226 -21.65 -6.97 12.79
N ILE A 227 -21.37 -6.73 11.51
CA ILE A 227 -20.12 -7.10 10.83
C ILE A 227 -19.15 -5.91 10.89
N LEU A 228 -18.24 -5.96 11.85
CA LEU A 228 -17.28 -4.89 12.17
C LEU A 228 -15.83 -5.22 11.78
N THR A 229 -15.55 -6.46 11.38
CA THR A 229 -14.25 -6.88 10.84
C THR A 229 -13.92 -6.16 9.52
N PRO A 230 -12.68 -5.74 9.23
CA PRO A 230 -12.34 -5.17 7.94
C PRO A 230 -12.39 -6.20 6.79
N GLY A 231 -12.31 -7.51 7.09
CA GLY A 231 -12.44 -8.55 6.08
C GLY A 231 -13.85 -8.68 5.50
N ASP A 232 -13.98 -9.32 4.35
CA ASP A 232 -15.26 -9.55 3.66
C ASP A 232 -15.73 -11.02 3.76
N PRO A 233 -16.45 -11.43 4.82
CA PRO A 233 -16.83 -12.83 5.03
C PRO A 233 -17.72 -13.40 3.92
N ALA A 234 -18.60 -12.59 3.30
CA ALA A 234 -19.45 -13.06 2.22
C ALA A 234 -18.67 -13.39 0.94
N ALA A 235 -17.58 -12.67 0.68
CA ALA A 235 -16.68 -12.95 -0.46
C ALA A 235 -15.90 -14.28 -0.31
N PHE A 236 -15.58 -14.67 0.92
CA PHE A 236 -14.77 -15.86 1.21
C PHE A 236 -15.59 -17.11 1.52
N SER A 237 -16.82 -16.96 1.98
CA SER A 237 -17.68 -18.08 2.36
C SER A 237 -19.05 -17.99 1.66
N PRO A 238 -19.28 -18.78 0.60
CA PRO A 238 -20.56 -18.83 -0.10
C PRO A 238 -21.72 -19.29 0.81
N SER A 239 -21.45 -20.14 1.80
CA SER A 239 -22.45 -20.57 2.78
C SER A 239 -22.86 -19.42 3.70
N PHE A 240 -21.90 -18.63 4.17
CA PHE A 240 -22.16 -17.42 4.95
C PHE A 240 -22.92 -16.38 4.11
N ALA A 241 -22.49 -16.12 2.87
CA ALA A 241 -23.15 -15.19 1.97
C ALA A 241 -24.62 -15.55 1.73
N ARG A 242 -24.91 -16.85 1.51
CA ARG A 242 -26.29 -17.33 1.35
C ARG A 242 -27.11 -17.14 2.62
N ALA A 243 -26.54 -17.48 3.78
CA ALA A 243 -27.22 -17.32 5.07
C ALA A 243 -27.51 -15.84 5.37
N LEU A 244 -26.53 -14.96 5.15
CA LEU A 244 -26.67 -13.51 5.33
C LEU A 244 -27.75 -12.91 4.41
N GLY A 245 -27.84 -13.36 3.16
CA GLY A 245 -28.87 -12.87 2.23
C GLY A 245 -30.28 -13.41 2.47
N GLN A 246 -30.43 -14.42 3.34
CA GLN A 246 -31.71 -15.09 3.63
C GLN A 246 -32.19 -14.88 5.07
N CYS A 247 -31.32 -14.40 5.97
CA CYS A 247 -31.67 -14.25 7.37
C CYS A 247 -32.70 -13.13 7.59
N SER A 248 -33.51 -13.29 8.63
CA SER A 248 -34.47 -12.27 9.06
C SER A 248 -33.87 -11.18 9.95
N ALA A 249 -32.64 -11.36 10.44
CA ALA A 249 -31.96 -10.43 11.32
C ALA A 249 -31.70 -9.06 10.66
N GLU A 250 -31.77 -7.99 11.46
CA GLU A 250 -31.18 -6.72 11.05
C GLU A 250 -29.67 -6.88 10.91
N THR A 251 -29.08 -6.30 9.87
CA THR A 251 -27.65 -6.46 9.56
C THR A 251 -26.98 -5.11 9.39
N LEU A 252 -25.82 -4.95 10.01
CA LEU A 252 -24.96 -3.78 9.87
C LEU A 252 -23.59 -4.20 9.37
N ARG A 253 -23.12 -3.57 8.30
CA ARG A 253 -21.75 -3.68 7.78
C ARG A 253 -21.01 -2.37 8.03
N LEU A 254 -19.90 -2.44 8.76
CA LEU A 254 -18.91 -1.36 8.81
C LEU A 254 -17.81 -1.64 7.79
N CYS A 255 -17.62 -0.79 6.79
CA CYS A 255 -16.61 -1.02 5.74
C CYS A 255 -16.00 0.29 5.22
N LEU A 256 -14.71 0.27 4.88
CA LEU A 256 -14.02 1.41 4.26
C LEU A 256 -14.52 1.66 2.83
N LEU A 257 -14.76 0.58 2.08
CA LEU A 257 -15.34 0.56 0.74
C LEU A 257 -16.45 -0.48 0.68
N PRO A 258 -17.54 -0.25 -0.08
CA PRO A 258 -18.59 -1.24 -0.24
C PRO A 258 -18.07 -2.53 -0.90
N ASP A 259 -18.26 -3.64 -0.21
CA ASP A 259 -17.80 -4.98 -0.57
C ASP A 259 -18.99 -5.96 -0.75
N GLU A 260 -18.73 -7.25 -0.95
CA GLU A 260 -19.76 -8.26 -1.17
C GLU A 260 -20.67 -8.40 0.07
N SER A 261 -20.11 -8.35 1.28
CA SER A 261 -20.89 -8.32 2.52
C SER A 261 -21.80 -7.08 2.62
N ALA A 262 -21.32 -5.91 2.21
CA ALA A 262 -22.10 -4.67 2.20
C ALA A 262 -23.33 -4.76 1.28
N ARG A 263 -23.25 -5.50 0.17
CA ARG A 263 -24.39 -5.69 -0.75
C ARG A 263 -25.52 -6.54 -0.16
N LEU A 264 -25.20 -7.39 0.82
CA LEU A 264 -26.15 -8.29 1.47
C LEU A 264 -26.70 -7.70 2.78
N CYS A 265 -26.00 -6.74 3.37
CA CYS A 265 -26.44 -6.11 4.62
C CYS A 265 -27.49 -5.02 4.38
N GLY A 266 -28.38 -4.87 5.36
CA GLY A 266 -29.36 -3.79 5.39
C GLY A 266 -28.68 -2.44 5.60
N TYR A 267 -27.98 -2.27 6.73
CA TYR A 267 -27.23 -1.05 7.03
C TYR A 267 -25.79 -1.18 6.56
N VAL A 268 -25.30 -0.19 5.81
CA VAL A 268 -23.89 -0.02 5.48
C VAL A 268 -23.42 1.31 6.05
N VAL A 269 -22.47 1.23 6.99
CA VAL A 269 -21.93 2.38 7.71
C VAL A 269 -20.50 2.65 7.23
N PRO A 270 -20.14 3.90 6.91
CA PRO A 270 -18.79 4.24 6.48
C PRO A 270 -17.78 4.00 7.62
N GLN A 271 -16.71 3.27 7.33
CA GLN A 271 -15.62 3.03 8.27
C GLN A 271 -14.53 4.11 8.18
N THR A 272 -13.95 4.45 9.32
CA THR A 272 -12.72 5.26 9.39
C THR A 272 -11.53 4.48 8.83
N HIS A 273 -10.62 5.22 8.20
CA HIS A 273 -9.29 4.72 7.93
C HIS A 273 -8.46 4.73 9.22
N PHE A 274 -7.43 3.89 9.35
CA PHE A 274 -6.61 3.80 10.57
C PHE A 274 -5.91 5.13 10.96
N LEU A 275 -5.76 6.05 10.00
CA LEU A 275 -5.22 7.41 10.21
C LEU A 275 -6.26 8.41 10.74
N GLU A 276 -7.53 8.01 10.87
CA GLU A 276 -8.67 8.84 11.29
C GLU A 276 -9.26 8.38 12.64
N GLU A 277 -8.71 7.32 13.25
CA GLU A 277 -9.27 6.70 14.45
C GLU A 277 -8.25 6.49 15.56
N TRP A 278 -8.75 6.42 16.79
CA TRP A 278 -8.00 6.01 17.97
C TRP A 278 -8.06 4.49 18.13
N GLY A 279 -6.96 3.87 18.54
CA GLY A 279 -6.92 2.45 18.86
C GLY A 279 -5.62 2.03 19.52
N ALA A 280 -5.55 0.77 19.93
CA ALA A 280 -4.31 0.14 20.35
C ALA A 280 -4.41 -1.36 20.10
N ASP A 281 -3.45 -1.95 19.39
CA ASP A 281 -3.48 -3.35 18.99
C ASP A 281 -2.09 -3.98 19.19
N ALA A 282 -2.07 -5.27 19.53
CA ALA A 282 -0.82 -6.01 19.71
C ALA A 282 -0.14 -6.31 18.38
N ASP A 283 1.19 -6.19 18.34
CA ASP A 283 2.00 -6.76 17.25
C ASP A 283 2.23 -8.27 17.46
N ALA A 284 2.79 -8.94 16.44
CA ALA A 284 3.09 -10.38 16.47
C ALA A 284 4.12 -10.79 17.54
N ARG A 285 4.69 -9.83 18.28
CA ARG A 285 5.73 -10.03 19.30
C ARG A 285 5.27 -9.64 20.70
N GLY A 286 4.00 -9.26 20.87
CA GLY A 286 3.46 -8.86 22.17
C GLY A 286 3.83 -7.43 22.60
N HIS A 287 4.22 -6.57 21.66
CA HIS A 287 4.25 -5.12 21.92
C HIS A 287 2.87 -4.52 21.64
N LEU A 288 2.48 -3.50 22.39
CA LEU A 288 1.23 -2.78 22.13
C LEU A 288 1.51 -1.56 21.25
N CYS A 289 0.94 -1.52 20.06
CA CYS A 289 1.06 -0.40 19.13
C CYS A 289 -0.14 0.54 19.28
N LEU A 290 0.12 1.81 19.59
CA LEU A 290 -0.94 2.81 19.66
C LEU A 290 -1.26 3.31 18.25
N ARG A 291 -2.55 3.49 17.98
CA ARG A 291 -3.06 4.07 16.75
C ARG A 291 -3.59 5.46 17.07
N GLN A 292 -2.85 6.46 16.60
CA GLN A 292 -3.21 7.87 16.73
C GLN A 292 -3.84 8.34 15.41
N PRO A 293 -4.98 9.03 15.46
CA PRO A 293 -5.49 9.74 14.31
C PRO A 293 -4.57 10.92 14.01
N VAL A 294 -4.25 11.10 12.74
CA VAL A 294 -3.36 12.15 12.24
C VAL A 294 -4.12 13.20 11.42
N THR A 295 -5.34 12.88 11.05
CA THR A 295 -6.32 13.79 10.45
C THR A 295 -7.68 13.49 11.07
N LEU A 296 -8.56 14.50 11.09
CA LEU A 296 -9.99 14.24 11.31
C LEU A 296 -10.54 13.36 10.18
N PRO A 297 -11.61 12.59 10.42
CA PRO A 297 -12.27 11.81 9.38
C PRO A 297 -12.62 12.71 8.19
N LEU A 298 -12.17 12.32 6.99
CA LEU A 298 -12.42 13.08 5.76
C LEU A 298 -13.88 12.97 5.30
N ARG A 299 -14.62 12.01 5.85
CA ARG A 299 -16.05 11.74 5.62
C ARG A 299 -16.71 11.37 6.95
N PRO A 300 -18.04 11.52 7.09
CA PRO A 300 -18.79 11.02 8.25
C PRO A 300 -18.66 9.50 8.37
N ALA A 301 -17.68 9.06 9.16
CA ALA A 301 -17.28 7.67 9.30
C ALA A 301 -16.95 7.35 10.76
N PHE A 302 -17.06 6.06 11.11
CA PHE A 302 -16.89 5.58 12.47
C PHE A 302 -15.91 4.41 12.52
N SER A 303 -15.16 4.31 13.62
CA SER A 303 -14.31 3.16 13.87
C SER A 303 -15.10 2.02 14.52
N GLU A 304 -14.55 0.81 14.45
CA GLU A 304 -15.06 -0.34 15.22
C GLU A 304 -15.22 0.03 16.70
N ALA A 305 -14.16 0.61 17.29
CA ALA A 305 -14.15 1.01 18.68
C ALA A 305 -15.22 2.06 19.01
N GLU A 306 -15.53 2.98 18.10
CA GLU A 306 -16.56 4.00 18.32
C GLU A 306 -17.96 3.44 18.24
N VAL A 307 -18.21 2.47 17.34
CA VAL A 307 -19.49 1.76 17.28
C VAL A 307 -19.71 0.99 18.57
N LEU A 308 -18.69 0.26 19.07
CA LEU A 308 -18.77 -0.47 20.33
C LEU A 308 -18.96 0.47 21.53
N GLU A 309 -18.24 1.58 21.58
CA GLU A 309 -18.36 2.56 22.66
C GLU A 309 -19.73 3.26 22.63
N ALA A 310 -20.27 3.57 21.45
CA ALA A 310 -21.60 4.14 21.30
C ALA A 310 -22.67 3.21 21.86
N LEU A 311 -22.58 1.89 21.61
CA LEU A 311 -23.53 0.92 22.17
C LEU A 311 -23.49 0.85 23.71
N LEU A 312 -22.32 1.07 24.31
CA LEU A 312 -22.18 1.18 25.77
C LEU A 312 -22.74 2.50 26.33
N ARG A 313 -22.79 3.55 25.50
CA ARG A 313 -23.22 4.91 25.83
C ARG A 313 -24.55 5.26 25.16
N ASP A 314 -25.52 4.37 25.31
CA ASP A 314 -26.92 4.58 24.87
C ASP A 314 -27.12 4.88 23.38
N GLY A 315 -26.17 4.48 22.54
CA GLY A 315 -26.22 4.65 21.08
C GLY A 315 -25.69 6.00 20.59
N GLU A 316 -24.97 6.75 21.43
CA GLU A 316 -24.41 8.05 21.07
C GLU A 316 -23.13 7.91 20.24
N LEU A 317 -23.28 8.02 18.92
CA LEU A 317 -22.13 8.11 18.00
C LEU A 317 -21.42 9.47 18.14
N PRO A 318 -20.09 9.54 17.94
CA PRO A 318 -19.36 10.80 17.89
C PRO A 318 -19.94 11.78 16.86
N ASP A 319 -19.88 13.07 17.12
CA ASP A 319 -20.27 14.09 16.14
C ASP A 319 -19.29 14.15 14.97
N GLU A 320 -19.79 14.58 13.80
CA GLU A 320 -18.99 14.58 12.55
C GLU A 320 -17.76 15.50 12.65
N GLY A 321 -17.87 16.61 13.38
CA GLY A 321 -16.77 17.53 13.67
C GLY A 321 -15.78 17.03 14.72
N ARG A 322 -16.08 15.90 15.40
CA ARG A 322 -15.26 15.32 16.48
C ARG A 322 -14.89 16.34 17.57
N GLU A 323 -15.86 17.18 17.94
CA GLU A 323 -15.65 18.19 18.99
C GLU A 323 -15.48 17.51 20.36
N GLY A 324 -14.52 17.99 21.15
CA GLY A 324 -14.21 17.45 22.47
C GLY A 324 -13.29 16.22 22.45
N VAL A 325 -13.09 15.63 23.63
CA VAL A 325 -12.24 14.44 23.78
C VAL A 325 -13.01 13.21 23.32
N SER A 326 -12.45 12.46 22.38
CA SER A 326 -13.04 11.20 21.91
C SER A 326 -13.28 10.25 23.09
N PRO A 327 -14.49 9.67 23.25
CA PRO A 327 -14.76 8.66 24.27
C PRO A 327 -13.80 7.47 24.21
N VAL A 328 -13.40 7.09 22.99
CA VAL A 328 -12.41 6.03 22.76
C VAL A 328 -11.03 6.44 23.27
N HIS A 329 -10.61 7.69 23.03
CA HIS A 329 -9.36 8.22 23.56
C HIS A 329 -9.36 8.20 25.10
N ALA A 330 -10.43 8.71 25.72
CA ALA A 330 -10.56 8.72 27.18
C ALA A 330 -10.44 7.30 27.76
N ARG A 331 -11.13 6.33 27.16
CA ARG A 331 -11.08 4.94 27.61
C ARG A 331 -9.71 4.28 27.40
N LEU A 332 -9.03 4.58 26.30
CA LEU A 332 -7.66 4.12 26.09
C LEU A 332 -6.71 4.66 27.17
N ALA A 333 -6.84 5.95 27.52
CA ALA A 333 -6.03 6.57 28.57
C ALA A 333 -6.27 5.91 29.95
N GLU A 334 -7.51 5.51 30.26
CA GLU A 334 -7.84 4.77 31.47
C GLU A 334 -7.27 3.35 31.49
N LEU A 335 -7.30 2.65 30.34
CA LEU A 335 -6.87 1.26 30.22
C LEU A 335 -5.36 1.06 30.19
N LEU A 336 -4.60 2.07 29.73
CA LEU A 336 -3.18 1.92 29.40
C LEU A 336 -2.29 2.70 30.37
N PRO A 337 -1.64 2.03 31.33
CA PRO A 337 -0.53 2.61 32.07
C PRO A 337 0.57 3.08 31.09
N GLY A 338 0.94 4.36 31.14
CA GLY A 338 1.92 4.93 30.21
C GLY A 338 1.35 5.37 28.86
N PHE A 339 0.04 5.63 28.76
CA PHE A 339 -0.61 6.13 27.55
C PHE A 339 0.14 7.31 26.90
N ASP A 340 0.51 8.36 27.66
CA ASP A 340 1.26 9.51 27.14
C ASP A 340 2.67 9.18 26.61
N GLU A 341 3.32 8.16 27.19
CA GLU A 341 4.57 7.64 26.65
C GLU A 341 4.30 6.88 25.35
N GLY A 342 3.25 6.05 25.33
CA GLY A 342 2.78 5.33 24.17
C GLY A 342 2.43 6.24 23.00
N LEU A 343 1.82 7.40 23.25
CA LEU A 343 1.53 8.40 22.20
C LEU A 343 2.82 8.98 21.61
N ARG A 344 3.81 9.30 22.43
CA ARG A 344 5.08 9.85 21.92
C ARG A 344 5.91 8.80 21.19
N ARG A 345 5.94 7.57 21.69
CA ARG A 345 6.77 6.50 21.14
C ARG A 345 6.08 5.71 20.03
N GLY A 346 4.75 5.67 19.99
CA GLY A 346 3.92 4.84 19.12
C GLY A 346 3.77 3.38 19.55
N VAL A 347 4.62 2.91 20.47
CA VAL A 347 4.65 1.52 20.91
C VAL A 347 5.01 1.44 22.39
N LEU A 348 4.35 0.52 23.10
CA LEU A 348 4.65 0.11 24.46
C LEU A 348 5.19 -1.34 24.43
N PRO A 349 6.52 -1.53 24.52
CA PRO A 349 7.13 -2.85 24.40
C PRO A 349 6.69 -3.81 25.51
N GLY A 350 6.28 -5.04 25.15
CA GLY A 350 5.95 -6.12 26.10
C GLY A 350 4.65 -5.90 26.87
N ALA A 351 3.88 -4.87 26.51
CA ALA A 351 2.63 -4.52 27.19
C ALA A 351 1.39 -5.30 26.69
N ALA A 352 1.57 -6.29 25.81
CA ALA A 352 0.50 -7.12 25.26
C ALA A 352 0.78 -8.63 25.39
N PRO A 353 -0.26 -9.49 25.42
CA PRO A 353 -0.08 -10.93 25.46
C PRO A 353 0.59 -11.46 24.18
N LEU A 354 1.42 -12.48 24.35
CA LEU A 354 2.05 -13.17 23.23
C LEU A 354 1.00 -14.00 22.47
N PRO A 355 0.97 -13.92 21.13
CA PRO A 355 0.07 -14.76 20.35
C PRO A 355 0.59 -16.20 20.25
N LEU A 356 -0.34 -17.13 20.05
CA LEU A 356 -0.03 -18.48 19.59
C LEU A 356 0.37 -18.43 18.11
N ARG A 357 1.56 -18.92 17.78
CA ARG A 357 1.98 -19.10 16.38
C ARG A 357 1.24 -20.29 15.78
N LEU A 358 0.64 -20.08 14.62
CA LEU A 358 -0.06 -21.13 13.89
C LEU A 358 0.92 -21.91 13.03
N ALA A 359 0.69 -23.22 12.92
CA ALA A 359 1.41 -24.05 11.94
C ALA A 359 1.07 -23.58 10.52
N PRO A 360 1.99 -23.70 9.54
CA PRO A 360 1.72 -23.39 8.14
C PRO A 360 0.59 -24.26 7.60
N ALA A 361 -0.15 -23.74 6.61
CA ALA A 361 -1.20 -24.50 5.94
C ALA A 361 -0.61 -25.67 5.13
N PRO A 362 -1.35 -26.78 4.93
CA PRO A 362 -0.90 -27.90 4.12
C PRO A 362 -0.65 -27.48 2.65
N ALA A 363 0.23 -28.22 1.96
CA ALA A 363 0.56 -27.99 0.56
C ALA A 363 -0.70 -27.97 -0.33
N GLY A 364 -0.71 -27.08 -1.32
CA GLY A 364 -1.87 -26.86 -2.22
C GLY A 364 -2.98 -25.97 -1.64
N SER A 365 -2.82 -25.47 -0.41
CA SER A 365 -3.73 -24.45 0.15
C SER A 365 -3.52 -23.08 -0.52
N PRO A 366 -4.53 -22.17 -0.52
CA PRO A 366 -4.36 -20.83 -1.05
C PRO A 366 -3.30 -20.01 -0.29
N TYR A 367 -2.57 -19.14 -1.00
CA TYR A 367 -1.57 -18.24 -0.40
C TYR A 367 -2.08 -16.80 -0.31
N LEU A 368 -1.62 -16.03 0.67
CA LEU A 368 -1.90 -14.60 0.72
C LEU A 368 -0.92 -13.85 -0.17
N HIS A 369 -1.43 -13.12 -1.16
CA HIS A 369 -0.58 -12.34 -2.05
C HIS A 369 0.07 -11.18 -1.27
N PRO A 370 1.40 -10.97 -1.31
CA PRO A 370 2.09 -9.93 -0.54
C PRO A 370 1.58 -8.50 -0.74
N PHE A 371 0.91 -8.23 -1.86
CA PHE A 371 0.36 -6.90 -2.19
C PHE A 371 -1.14 -6.79 -1.98
N PHE A 372 -1.90 -7.82 -2.35
CA PHE A 372 -3.36 -7.76 -2.35
C PHE A 372 -3.97 -8.39 -1.10
N ALA A 373 -3.15 -9.08 -0.30
CA ALA A 373 -3.55 -9.80 0.90
C ALA A 373 -4.74 -10.73 0.61
N ASP A 374 -5.86 -10.45 1.24
CA ASP A 374 -7.16 -11.11 1.14
C ASP A 374 -8.14 -10.33 0.23
N GLY A 375 -7.63 -9.55 -0.71
CA GLY A 375 -8.43 -8.73 -1.60
C GLY A 375 -8.84 -7.37 -1.04
N ARG A 376 -8.62 -7.06 0.25
CA ARG A 376 -8.99 -5.74 0.80
C ARG A 376 -8.30 -4.57 0.10
N PHE A 377 -7.12 -4.80 -0.47
CA PHE A 377 -6.35 -3.81 -1.23
C PHE A 377 -6.43 -3.99 -2.76
N SER A 378 -7.33 -4.84 -3.27
CA SER A 378 -7.43 -5.11 -4.71
C SER A 378 -7.89 -3.90 -5.52
N HIS A 379 -8.57 -2.95 -4.89
CA HIS A 379 -9.00 -1.70 -5.52
C HIS A 379 -7.86 -0.68 -5.64
N ASN A 380 -6.81 -0.81 -4.82
CA ASN A 380 -5.77 0.20 -4.68
C ASN A 380 -4.92 0.30 -5.96
N VAL A 381 -5.02 1.45 -6.61
CA VAL A 381 -4.39 1.64 -7.92
C VAL A 381 -2.86 1.65 -7.89
N TRP A 382 -2.22 1.92 -6.75
CA TRP A 382 -0.76 1.81 -6.66
C TRP A 382 -0.30 0.37 -6.67
N LEU A 383 -0.99 -0.52 -5.95
CA LEU A 383 -0.72 -1.96 -5.96
C LEU A 383 -1.10 -2.58 -7.31
N ARG A 384 -2.18 -2.08 -7.94
CA ARG A 384 -2.59 -2.48 -9.30
C ARG A 384 -1.61 -2.09 -10.39
N GLU A 385 -0.70 -1.15 -10.14
CA GLU A 385 0.38 -0.80 -11.06
C GLU A 385 1.75 -1.31 -10.60
N ALA A 386 1.84 -1.83 -9.37
CA ALA A 386 3.06 -2.45 -8.87
C ALA A 386 3.31 -3.76 -9.59
N GLU A 387 4.58 -4.04 -9.84
CA GLU A 387 5.04 -5.28 -10.45
C GLU A 387 5.37 -6.28 -9.34
N ASP A 388 4.71 -7.43 -9.29
CA ASP A 388 5.17 -8.50 -8.41
C ASP A 388 6.56 -8.94 -8.87
N ALA A 389 7.55 -8.75 -8.01
CA ALA A 389 8.95 -9.02 -8.35
C ALA A 389 9.16 -10.50 -8.69
N LEU A 390 8.39 -11.40 -8.08
CA LEU A 390 8.60 -12.84 -8.26
C LEU A 390 8.02 -13.35 -9.59
N SER A 391 6.84 -12.87 -9.99
CA SER A 391 6.17 -13.29 -11.23
C SER A 391 6.43 -12.37 -12.43
N GLY A 392 6.84 -11.12 -12.18
CA GLY A 392 6.91 -10.05 -13.18
C GLY A 392 5.54 -9.50 -13.59
N VAL A 393 4.45 -9.99 -13.00
CA VAL A 393 3.08 -9.62 -13.36
C VAL A 393 2.71 -8.32 -12.66
N ARG A 394 2.11 -7.38 -13.41
CA ARG A 394 1.61 -6.13 -12.86
C ARG A 394 0.12 -6.22 -12.56
N GLY A 395 -0.22 -5.85 -11.34
CA GLY A 395 -1.58 -5.54 -10.97
C GLY A 395 -2.54 -6.70 -10.79
N GLU A 396 -2.10 -7.94 -11.00
CA GLU A 396 -2.92 -9.12 -10.78
C GLU A 396 -2.14 -10.14 -9.94
N PRO A 397 -2.81 -10.81 -9.00
CA PRO A 397 -2.25 -11.96 -8.31
C PRO A 397 -2.18 -13.17 -9.26
N VAL A 398 -1.23 -14.06 -8.99
CA VAL A 398 -0.84 -15.13 -9.93
C VAL A 398 -1.23 -16.50 -9.40
N VAL A 399 -1.71 -17.36 -10.31
CA VAL A 399 -1.82 -18.80 -10.06
C VAL A 399 -0.47 -19.44 -10.35
N TRP A 400 0.11 -20.12 -9.36
CA TRP A 400 1.39 -20.80 -9.51
C TRP A 400 1.16 -22.26 -9.87
N LEU A 401 1.77 -22.72 -10.97
CA LEU A 401 1.74 -24.12 -11.40
C LEU A 401 3.15 -24.74 -11.34
N PRO A 402 3.26 -26.04 -11.03
CA PRO A 402 4.54 -26.73 -11.13
C PRO A 402 4.97 -26.80 -12.60
N CYS A 403 6.28 -26.77 -12.85
CA CYS A 403 6.85 -27.17 -14.14
C CYS A 403 7.94 -28.22 -13.94
N GLU A 404 8.14 -29.08 -14.94
CA GLU A 404 9.27 -30.01 -14.94
C GLU A 404 10.58 -29.22 -15.00
N ALA A 405 11.49 -29.49 -14.06
CA ALA A 405 12.80 -28.85 -14.07
C ALA A 405 13.57 -29.27 -15.34
N PRO A 406 14.02 -28.33 -16.19
CA PRO A 406 14.78 -28.70 -17.38
C PRO A 406 16.09 -29.40 -17.02
N SER A 407 16.55 -30.31 -17.88
CA SER A 407 17.84 -31.00 -17.71
C SER A 407 18.99 -29.99 -17.64
N ALA A 408 20.03 -30.29 -16.84
CA ALA A 408 21.11 -29.35 -16.47
C ALA A 408 21.83 -28.69 -17.67
N GLU A 409 21.81 -29.30 -18.86
CA GLU A 409 22.47 -28.80 -20.07
C GLU A 409 21.63 -27.79 -20.87
N GLN A 410 20.34 -27.58 -20.55
CA GLN A 410 19.41 -26.70 -21.28
C GLN A 410 18.84 -25.54 -20.43
N ALA A 411 19.31 -25.38 -19.20
CA ALA A 411 18.42 -25.12 -18.07
C ALA A 411 18.09 -23.64 -17.74
N ALA A 412 18.98 -22.66 -17.93
CA ALA A 412 18.72 -21.30 -17.43
C ALA A 412 17.90 -20.41 -18.39
N GLY A 413 18.27 -20.39 -19.67
CA GLY A 413 17.58 -19.58 -20.69
C GLY A 413 16.18 -20.11 -21.02
N GLN A 414 16.03 -21.43 -21.15
CA GLN A 414 14.73 -22.06 -21.46
C GLN A 414 13.76 -22.04 -20.27
N ALA A 415 14.23 -22.10 -19.02
CA ALA A 415 13.37 -21.98 -17.84
C ALA A 415 12.77 -20.57 -17.72
N ALA A 416 13.56 -19.52 -17.93
CA ALA A 416 13.07 -18.14 -17.94
C ALA A 416 12.09 -17.90 -19.11
N GLU A 417 12.36 -18.47 -20.29
CA GLU A 417 11.50 -18.38 -21.46
C GLU A 417 10.18 -19.17 -21.30
N GLN A 418 10.22 -20.37 -20.71
CA GLN A 418 9.03 -21.18 -20.38
C GLN A 418 8.19 -20.54 -19.27
N ALA A 419 8.83 -20.01 -18.22
CA ALA A 419 8.17 -19.24 -17.19
C ALA A 419 7.52 -17.97 -17.77
N SER A 420 8.04 -17.44 -18.88
CA SER A 420 7.51 -16.27 -19.61
C SER A 420 6.36 -16.59 -20.57
N ARG A 421 6.07 -17.88 -20.87
CA ARG A 421 4.92 -18.24 -21.72
C ARG A 421 3.61 -17.86 -21.02
N LEU A 422 2.80 -17.07 -21.72
CA LEU A 422 1.55 -16.53 -21.20
C LEU A 422 0.49 -17.62 -21.12
N ARG A 423 -0.06 -17.79 -19.92
CA ARG A 423 -1.18 -18.66 -19.61
C ARG A 423 -2.11 -17.90 -18.67
N ALA A 424 -3.40 -18.19 -18.76
CA ALA A 424 -4.35 -17.63 -17.83
C ALA A 424 -5.25 -18.72 -17.24
N TRP A 425 -5.76 -18.47 -16.05
CA TRP A 425 -6.65 -19.35 -15.33
C TRP A 425 -7.99 -18.67 -15.19
N ARG A 426 -9.05 -19.29 -15.70
CA ARG A 426 -10.42 -18.79 -15.56
C ARG A 426 -11.13 -19.55 -14.46
N SER A 427 -11.55 -18.87 -13.40
CA SER A 427 -12.36 -19.44 -12.32
C SER A 427 -13.33 -18.40 -11.78
N GLY A 428 -14.59 -18.79 -11.56
CA GLY A 428 -15.62 -17.90 -11.01
C GLY A 428 -15.85 -16.62 -11.83
N GLY A 429 -15.63 -16.66 -13.16
CA GLY A 429 -15.72 -15.49 -14.04
C GLY A 429 -14.53 -14.52 -13.98
N ARG A 430 -13.51 -14.80 -13.15
CA ARG A 430 -12.23 -14.08 -13.12
C ARG A 430 -11.20 -14.79 -13.99
N VAL A 431 -10.34 -14.01 -14.64
CA VAL A 431 -9.19 -14.49 -15.41
C VAL A 431 -7.93 -14.01 -14.69
N LEU A 432 -7.11 -14.96 -14.23
CA LEU A 432 -5.86 -14.68 -13.52
C LEU A 432 -4.66 -15.11 -14.37
N PRO A 433 -3.54 -14.38 -14.30
CA PRO A 433 -2.29 -14.82 -14.89
C PRO A 433 -1.78 -16.09 -14.21
N VAL A 434 -1.19 -16.98 -14.99
CA VAL A 434 -0.56 -18.22 -14.53
C VAL A 434 0.95 -18.11 -14.71
N CYS A 435 1.71 -18.37 -13.65
CA CYS A 435 3.16 -18.55 -13.72
C CYS A 435 3.53 -19.99 -13.36
N THR A 436 4.52 -20.53 -14.07
CA THR A 436 5.10 -21.82 -13.71
C THR A 436 6.33 -21.62 -12.83
N HIS A 437 6.53 -22.52 -11.87
CA HIS A 437 7.69 -22.46 -10.98
C HIS A 437 8.26 -23.88 -10.74
N PRO A 438 9.56 -24.10 -11.00
CA PRO A 438 10.17 -25.45 -10.94
C PRO A 438 10.34 -25.96 -9.50
N GLY A 439 10.43 -25.06 -8.52
CA GLY A 439 10.50 -25.42 -7.10
C GLY A 439 9.14 -25.72 -6.45
N LEU A 440 8.06 -25.76 -7.23
CA LEU A 440 6.71 -25.94 -6.71
C LEU A 440 6.28 -27.41 -6.76
N GLU A 441 5.82 -27.97 -5.64
CA GLU A 441 5.36 -29.36 -5.55
C GLU A 441 3.88 -29.54 -5.93
N ALA A 442 3.05 -28.51 -5.71
CA ALA A 442 1.62 -28.53 -5.97
C ALA A 442 1.12 -27.14 -6.43
N PRO A 443 0.09 -27.05 -7.28
CA PRO A 443 -0.50 -25.77 -7.67
C PRO A 443 -0.87 -24.90 -6.47
N LEU A 444 -0.62 -23.58 -6.55
CA LEU A 444 -1.12 -22.62 -5.57
C LEU A 444 -2.03 -21.57 -6.22
N LEU A 445 -3.12 -21.25 -5.52
CA LEU A 445 -4.00 -20.12 -5.86
C LEU A 445 -3.85 -18.98 -4.84
N PRO A 446 -3.98 -17.73 -5.29
CA PRO A 446 -4.08 -16.62 -4.37
C PRO A 446 -5.40 -16.68 -3.59
N LEU A 447 -5.36 -16.38 -2.30
CA LEU A 447 -6.53 -16.27 -1.42
C LEU A 447 -7.25 -14.95 -1.72
N LEU A 448 -8.31 -15.01 -2.53
CA LEU A 448 -9.10 -13.84 -2.94
C LEU A 448 -10.60 -14.14 -2.92
N PRO A 449 -11.43 -13.08 -2.78
CA PRO A 449 -12.86 -13.14 -3.00
C PRO A 449 -13.26 -13.92 -4.26
N GLY A 450 -14.19 -14.88 -4.13
CA GLY A 450 -14.79 -15.60 -5.25
C GLY A 450 -13.90 -16.61 -5.98
N LEU A 451 -12.66 -16.81 -5.55
CA LEU A 451 -11.83 -17.93 -6.02
C LEU A 451 -12.11 -19.15 -5.14
N GLY A 452 -12.94 -20.07 -5.65
CA GLY A 452 -13.17 -21.37 -5.04
C GLY A 452 -11.92 -22.26 -5.07
N ALA A 453 -12.07 -23.51 -4.59
CA ALA A 453 -11.03 -24.52 -4.68
C ALA A 453 -10.56 -24.73 -6.14
N TRP A 454 -9.30 -25.15 -6.34
CA TRP A 454 -8.64 -25.32 -7.65
C TRP A 454 -9.45 -26.09 -8.71
N ALA A 455 -10.45 -26.89 -8.32
CA ALA A 455 -11.17 -27.81 -9.19
C ALA A 455 -12.12 -27.15 -10.22
N ASP A 456 -12.58 -25.92 -9.99
CA ASP A 456 -13.65 -25.31 -10.81
C ASP A 456 -13.14 -24.38 -11.93
N GLY A 457 -11.82 -24.35 -12.18
CA GLY A 457 -11.22 -23.45 -13.17
C GLY A 457 -10.61 -24.16 -14.38
N GLU A 458 -10.43 -23.40 -15.45
CA GLU A 458 -9.85 -23.88 -16.71
C GLU A 458 -8.61 -23.05 -17.12
N LEU A 459 -7.64 -23.72 -17.73
CA LEU A 459 -6.43 -23.09 -18.26
C LEU A 459 -6.70 -22.58 -19.69
N LEU A 460 -6.37 -21.31 -19.93
CA LEU A 460 -6.45 -20.63 -21.22
C LEU A 460 -5.05 -20.43 -21.81
N GLU A 461 -4.94 -20.55 -23.14
CA GLU A 461 -3.69 -20.36 -23.90
C GLU A 461 -3.86 -19.32 -25.02
N GLY A 462 -2.75 -18.73 -25.48
CA GLY A 462 -2.72 -17.79 -26.60
C GLY A 462 -3.15 -16.36 -26.22
N ASP A 463 -3.68 -15.60 -27.18
CA ASP A 463 -4.06 -14.18 -27.03
C ASP A 463 -5.11 -13.95 -25.92
N GLU A 464 -5.90 -14.97 -25.58
CA GLU A 464 -6.87 -14.92 -24.47
C GLU A 464 -6.20 -14.82 -23.09
N ALA A 465 -4.92 -15.22 -22.98
CA ALA A 465 -4.10 -15.06 -21.78
C ALA A 465 -3.33 -13.73 -21.73
N ASP A 466 -3.24 -13.01 -22.86
CA ASP A 466 -2.42 -11.80 -23.03
C ASP A 466 -3.16 -10.50 -22.62
N VAL A 467 -3.81 -10.54 -21.45
CA VAL A 467 -4.58 -9.40 -20.91
C VAL A 467 -3.80 -8.60 -19.88
N VAL A 468 -2.73 -9.18 -19.33
CA VAL A 468 -2.05 -8.70 -18.13
C VAL A 468 -0.63 -8.20 -18.46
N PRO A 469 -0.31 -6.92 -18.22
CA PRO A 469 1.05 -6.43 -18.42
C PRO A 469 2.04 -7.23 -17.56
N ARG A 470 3.04 -7.83 -18.21
CA ARG A 470 4.08 -8.60 -17.54
C ARG A 470 5.44 -8.22 -18.07
N ARG A 471 6.43 -8.20 -17.18
CA ARG A 471 7.83 -8.13 -17.57
C ARG A 471 8.46 -9.52 -17.57
N ALA A 472 9.38 -9.74 -18.50
CA ALA A 472 10.20 -10.95 -18.52
C ALA A 472 11.06 -11.04 -17.25
N LEU A 473 11.12 -12.25 -16.68
CA LEU A 473 12.05 -12.59 -15.61
C LEU A 473 13.43 -12.85 -16.20
N HIS A 474 14.49 -12.58 -15.42
CA HIS A 474 15.87 -12.74 -15.89
C HIS A 474 16.46 -14.09 -15.43
N PRO A 475 17.27 -14.75 -16.26
CA PRO A 475 18.05 -15.91 -15.82
C PRO A 475 19.15 -15.46 -14.84
N MET A 476 19.41 -16.26 -13.81
CA MET A 476 20.51 -16.01 -12.88
C MET A 476 21.85 -15.96 -13.62
N PRO A 477 22.68 -14.91 -13.41
CA PRO A 477 24.03 -14.85 -13.98
C PRO A 477 24.96 -15.89 -13.35
N GLU A 478 26.03 -16.22 -14.05
CA GLU A 478 27.03 -17.16 -13.54
C GLU A 478 27.76 -16.59 -12.31
N ALA A 479 28.23 -17.46 -11.42
CA ALA A 479 28.88 -17.03 -10.18
C ALA A 479 30.12 -16.15 -10.43
N SER A 480 30.83 -16.36 -11.54
CA SER A 480 31.98 -15.53 -11.96
C SER A 480 31.58 -14.12 -12.37
N GLU A 481 30.39 -13.95 -12.94
CA GLU A 481 29.87 -12.63 -13.34
C GLU A 481 29.40 -11.82 -12.13
N LEU A 482 28.97 -12.50 -11.07
CA LEU A 482 28.59 -11.90 -9.79
C LEU A 482 29.78 -11.78 -8.82
N ALA A 483 31.01 -11.72 -9.34
CA ALA A 483 32.19 -11.43 -8.52
C ALA A 483 32.22 -9.94 -8.15
N MET A 484 32.51 -9.64 -6.89
CA MET A 484 32.70 -8.25 -6.44
C MET A 484 34.07 -7.74 -6.88
N GLU A 485 34.09 -6.65 -7.63
CA GLU A 485 35.29 -5.99 -8.14
C GLU A 485 35.63 -4.74 -7.35
N ALA A 486 36.88 -4.30 -7.40
CA ALA A 486 37.32 -3.08 -6.73
C ALA A 486 36.70 -1.82 -7.35
N ASP A 487 36.34 -0.87 -6.49
CA ASP A 487 35.82 0.43 -6.86
C ASP A 487 36.89 1.51 -6.78
N SER A 488 36.83 2.44 -7.74
CA SER A 488 37.62 3.66 -7.65
C SER A 488 37.01 4.60 -6.60
N PRO A 489 37.80 5.13 -5.64
CA PRO A 489 37.29 6.04 -4.64
C PRO A 489 36.82 7.34 -5.28
N VAL A 490 35.64 7.82 -4.86
CA VAL A 490 35.12 9.12 -5.29
C VAL A 490 35.89 10.21 -4.54
N ARG A 491 36.43 11.17 -5.29
CA ARG A 491 37.18 12.32 -4.75
C ARG A 491 36.43 13.61 -5.07
N GLY A 492 36.33 14.53 -4.12
CA GLY A 492 35.65 15.82 -4.31
C GLY A 492 35.32 16.52 -3.00
N ALA A 493 34.77 17.73 -3.07
CA ALA A 493 34.22 18.41 -1.90
C ALA A 493 32.99 17.64 -1.38
N SER A 494 32.93 17.44 -0.05
CA SER A 494 31.84 16.74 0.64
C SER A 494 30.59 17.63 0.70
N PRO A 495 29.37 17.08 0.53
CA PRO A 495 29.05 15.65 0.35
C PRO A 495 28.91 15.20 -1.12
N GLN A 496 29.32 13.96 -1.41
CA GLN A 496 29.14 13.29 -2.71
C GLN A 496 28.18 12.10 -2.56
N TRP A 497 26.94 12.26 -3.01
CA TRP A 497 25.90 11.26 -2.73
C TRP A 497 25.99 10.04 -3.64
N GLY A 498 25.89 8.85 -3.04
CA GLY A 498 25.80 7.55 -3.69
C GLY A 498 24.79 6.65 -3.00
N MET A 499 24.47 5.51 -3.63
CA MET A 499 23.53 4.55 -3.07
C MET A 499 24.16 3.16 -3.04
N CYS A 500 24.20 2.53 -1.89
CA CYS A 500 24.60 1.14 -1.76
C CYS A 500 23.35 0.26 -1.69
N ILE A 501 23.30 -0.79 -2.50
CA ILE A 501 22.18 -1.73 -2.55
C ILE A 501 22.72 -3.15 -2.34
N ASP A 502 22.36 -3.75 -1.21
CA ASP A 502 22.68 -5.13 -0.90
C ASP A 502 21.67 -6.09 -1.54
N VAL A 503 22.11 -6.78 -2.60
CA VAL A 503 21.26 -7.72 -3.34
C VAL A 503 21.06 -9.05 -2.62
N ALA A 504 21.89 -9.39 -1.63
CA ALA A 504 21.69 -10.56 -0.79
C ALA A 504 20.56 -10.33 0.22
N ALA A 505 20.48 -9.11 0.76
CA ALA A 505 19.43 -8.72 1.70
C ALA A 505 18.08 -8.48 1.01
N CYS A 506 18.05 -8.08 -0.27
CA CYS A 506 16.81 -7.74 -0.95
C CYS A 506 15.87 -8.94 -1.09
N ILE A 507 14.64 -8.79 -0.58
CA ILE A 507 13.60 -9.84 -0.61
C ILE A 507 12.56 -9.65 -1.72
N GLY A 508 12.65 -8.61 -2.56
CA GLY A 508 11.68 -8.39 -3.64
C GLY A 508 10.34 -7.75 -3.22
N CYS A 509 10.20 -7.24 -1.99
CA CYS A 509 8.91 -6.80 -1.42
C CYS A 509 8.24 -5.58 -2.08
N GLN A 510 8.89 -4.89 -3.04
CA GLN A 510 8.41 -3.67 -3.73
C GLN A 510 7.99 -2.48 -2.84
N ALA A 511 8.23 -2.54 -1.52
CA ALA A 511 7.94 -1.41 -0.62
C ALA A 511 8.68 -0.13 -1.06
N CYS A 512 9.93 -0.27 -1.51
CA CYS A 512 10.74 0.83 -2.02
C CYS A 512 10.14 1.52 -3.26
N THR A 513 9.49 0.76 -4.15
CA THR A 513 8.81 1.27 -5.35
C THR A 513 7.63 2.15 -4.94
N LEU A 514 6.80 1.66 -4.02
CA LEU A 514 5.62 2.39 -3.57
C LEU A 514 5.96 3.60 -2.69
N ALA A 515 6.99 3.50 -1.84
CA ALA A 515 7.47 4.66 -1.09
C ALA A 515 8.06 5.72 -2.02
N CYS A 516 8.82 5.32 -3.05
CA CYS A 516 9.33 6.27 -4.05
C CYS A 516 8.18 7.00 -4.76
N ARG A 517 7.11 6.26 -5.08
CA ARG A 517 5.90 6.81 -5.68
C ARG A 517 5.19 7.81 -4.76
N ALA A 518 4.94 7.41 -3.51
CA ALA A 518 4.27 8.24 -2.53
C ALA A 518 5.05 9.53 -2.27
N GLU A 519 6.35 9.41 -2.03
CA GLU A 519 7.25 10.52 -1.73
C GLU A 519 7.40 11.51 -2.87
N ASN A 520 7.56 11.02 -4.10
CA ASN A 520 7.93 11.85 -5.24
C ASN A 520 6.75 12.16 -6.17
N ASN A 521 5.51 12.12 -5.68
CA ASN A 521 4.29 12.47 -6.43
C ASN A 521 4.21 11.76 -7.81
N VAL A 522 4.61 10.49 -7.88
CA VAL A 522 4.58 9.73 -9.14
C VAL A 522 3.13 9.34 -9.44
N PRO A 523 2.53 9.84 -10.54
CA PRO A 523 1.10 9.64 -10.80
C PRO A 523 0.79 8.23 -11.32
N THR A 524 -0.50 7.90 -11.36
CA THR A 524 -1.06 6.68 -11.95
C THR A 524 -1.27 6.85 -13.45
N VAL A 525 -0.93 5.81 -14.21
CA VAL A 525 -0.96 5.80 -15.68
C VAL A 525 -2.15 5.01 -16.24
N GLY A 526 -2.57 3.95 -15.56
CA GLY A 526 -3.61 3.02 -15.96
C GLY A 526 -3.11 1.82 -16.76
N ALA A 527 -3.89 0.73 -16.75
CA ALA A 527 -3.52 -0.56 -17.33
C ALA A 527 -3.17 -0.50 -18.82
N GLU A 528 -3.89 0.29 -19.61
CA GLU A 528 -3.67 0.41 -21.06
C GLU A 528 -2.29 1.02 -21.38
N GLU A 529 -1.88 2.04 -20.63
CA GLU A 529 -0.56 2.65 -20.82
C GLU A 529 0.56 1.76 -20.29
N LEU A 530 0.30 0.96 -19.23
CA LEU A 530 1.22 -0.08 -18.78
C LEU A 530 1.46 -1.15 -19.85
N ARG A 531 0.43 -1.62 -20.56
CA ARG A 531 0.59 -2.58 -21.69
C ARG A 531 1.48 -2.03 -22.80
N ARG A 532 1.44 -0.72 -23.01
CA ARG A 532 2.30 -0.02 -23.99
C ARG A 532 3.73 0.20 -23.49
N GLY A 533 4.09 -0.31 -22.31
CA GLY A 533 5.40 -0.13 -21.68
C GLY A 533 5.64 1.30 -21.16
N ARG A 534 4.59 2.06 -20.89
CA ARG A 534 4.66 3.48 -20.50
C ARG A 534 4.43 3.66 -18.99
N ASP A 535 5.14 2.90 -18.18
CA ASP A 535 5.09 3.10 -16.73
C ASP A 535 5.91 4.32 -16.29
N LEU A 536 5.56 4.84 -15.12
CA LEU A 536 6.27 5.94 -14.46
C LEU A 536 7.04 5.46 -13.22
N GLN A 537 7.30 4.16 -13.07
CA GLN A 537 8.05 3.67 -11.92
C GLN A 537 9.51 4.12 -12.01
N TRP A 538 9.94 4.95 -11.05
CA TRP A 538 11.31 5.48 -10.96
C TRP A 538 12.31 4.47 -10.39
N LEU A 539 11.79 3.54 -9.60
CA LEU A 539 12.47 2.40 -9.02
C LEU A 539 11.61 1.19 -9.34
N ARG A 540 12.27 0.13 -9.80
CA ARG A 540 11.68 -1.18 -10.06
C ARG A 540 12.53 -2.24 -9.38
N VAL A 541 12.01 -3.44 -9.16
CA VAL A 541 12.80 -4.55 -8.63
C VAL A 541 12.75 -5.69 -9.63
N ASP A 542 13.90 -5.96 -10.25
CA ASP A 542 14.06 -7.01 -11.24
C ASP A 542 14.42 -8.32 -10.50
N ALA A 543 13.86 -9.46 -10.91
CA ALA A 543 14.17 -10.76 -10.32
C ALA A 543 14.98 -11.63 -11.27
N TYR A 544 15.98 -12.28 -10.70
CA TYR A 544 16.86 -13.24 -11.35
C TYR A 544 16.65 -14.60 -10.71
N LEU A 545 16.27 -15.60 -11.51
CA LEU A 545 15.95 -16.96 -11.03
C LEU A 545 17.01 -17.95 -11.49
N ASP A 546 17.45 -18.83 -10.58
CA ASP A 546 18.31 -19.96 -10.97
C ASP A 546 17.52 -20.98 -11.80
N ALA A 547 18.24 -21.86 -12.51
CA ALA A 547 17.64 -22.81 -13.44
C ALA A 547 16.67 -23.80 -12.76
N GLN A 548 16.86 -24.05 -11.45
CA GLN A 548 15.99 -24.90 -10.65
C GLN A 548 14.88 -24.13 -9.92
N GLY A 549 14.82 -22.79 -10.06
CA GLY A 549 13.95 -21.88 -9.33
C GLY A 549 13.97 -22.07 -7.81
N ARG A 550 15.11 -22.51 -7.25
CA ARG A 550 15.30 -22.67 -5.81
C ARG A 550 15.85 -21.40 -5.16
N ARG A 551 16.36 -20.46 -5.96
CA ARG A 551 16.91 -19.20 -5.50
C ARG A 551 16.49 -18.06 -6.41
N ALA A 552 15.90 -17.02 -5.82
CA ALA A 552 15.77 -15.72 -6.46
C ALA A 552 16.78 -14.71 -5.89
N MET A 553 17.36 -13.91 -6.79
CA MET A 553 18.07 -12.68 -6.46
C MET A 553 17.23 -11.50 -6.94
N PHE A 554 16.87 -10.61 -6.02
CA PHE A 554 16.09 -9.41 -6.32
C PHE A 554 17.01 -8.19 -6.41
N VAL A 555 16.89 -7.42 -7.49
CA VAL A 555 17.77 -6.30 -7.79
C VAL A 555 16.93 -5.03 -8.00
N PRO A 556 16.88 -4.13 -7.00
CA PRO A 556 16.25 -2.82 -7.18
C PRO A 556 17.02 -1.99 -8.20
N GLN A 557 16.39 -1.63 -9.31
CA GLN A 557 16.94 -0.80 -10.37
C GLN A 557 16.29 0.58 -10.37
N ALA A 558 17.11 1.62 -10.36
CA ALA A 558 16.69 3.02 -10.45
C ALA A 558 17.73 3.82 -11.25
N CYS A 559 17.54 5.15 -11.35
CA CYS A 559 18.56 6.02 -11.92
C CYS A 559 19.83 5.98 -11.06
N ARG A 560 20.96 5.61 -11.68
CA ARG A 560 22.22 5.39 -10.98
C ARG A 560 23.05 6.63 -10.69
N GLN A 561 22.56 7.81 -11.07
CA GLN A 561 23.28 9.09 -10.95
C GLN A 561 24.72 9.00 -11.50
N CYS A 562 24.87 8.43 -12.70
CA CYS A 562 26.14 8.23 -13.39
C CYS A 562 27.00 9.49 -13.44
N GLU A 563 28.29 9.41 -13.11
CA GLU A 563 29.22 10.55 -13.23
C GLU A 563 29.48 10.93 -14.69
N GLN A 564 29.51 9.93 -15.57
CA GLN A 564 29.55 10.12 -17.01
C GLN A 564 28.17 9.80 -17.56
N ALA A 565 27.20 10.69 -17.31
CA ALA A 565 25.82 10.48 -17.69
C ALA A 565 25.59 10.72 -19.20
N PRO A 566 25.42 9.66 -20.03
CA PRO A 566 25.12 9.85 -21.46
C PRO A 566 23.78 10.57 -21.67
N CYS A 567 22.86 10.41 -20.71
CA CYS A 567 21.56 11.05 -20.75
C CYS A 567 21.60 12.59 -20.54
N GLU A 568 22.71 13.14 -20.04
CA GLU A 568 22.90 14.59 -19.92
C GLU A 568 23.46 15.21 -21.20
N SER A 569 24.51 14.61 -21.78
CA SER A 569 25.17 15.12 -22.99
C SER A 569 24.23 15.23 -24.19
N VAL A 570 23.20 14.39 -24.23
CA VAL A 570 22.19 14.36 -25.31
C VAL A 570 21.03 15.33 -25.10
N CYS A 571 20.96 16.06 -23.97
CA CYS A 571 19.86 16.98 -23.70
C CYS A 571 20.16 18.37 -24.29
N PRO A 572 19.51 18.77 -25.40
CA PRO A 572 19.88 19.99 -26.11
C PRO A 572 19.42 21.28 -25.41
N VAL A 573 18.48 21.16 -24.47
CA VAL A 573 18.00 22.28 -23.66
C VAL A 573 18.64 22.31 -22.28
N ASN A 574 19.56 21.38 -21.95
CA ASN A 574 20.19 21.30 -20.64
C ASN A 574 19.19 21.17 -19.47
N ALA A 575 18.14 20.36 -19.65
CA ALA A 575 17.17 20.04 -18.61
C ALA A 575 17.69 19.01 -17.60
N THR A 576 18.85 18.41 -17.89
CA THR A 576 19.50 17.41 -17.05
C THR A 576 20.96 17.78 -16.89
N VAL A 577 21.39 17.98 -15.65
CA VAL A 577 22.70 18.54 -15.30
C VAL A 577 23.23 17.93 -14.01
N HIS A 578 24.54 17.75 -13.93
CA HIS A 578 25.20 17.43 -12.68
C HIS A 578 25.11 18.57 -11.64
N THR A 579 24.80 18.20 -10.40
CA THR A 579 24.96 19.05 -9.22
C THR A 579 26.38 18.96 -8.67
N GLU A 580 26.76 19.91 -7.82
CA GLU A 580 28.04 19.87 -7.09
C GLU A 580 28.18 18.64 -6.19
N SER A 581 27.05 18.14 -5.65
CA SER A 581 26.98 16.91 -4.85
C SER A 581 27.06 15.62 -5.69
N GLY A 582 27.26 15.75 -7.01
CA GLY A 582 27.44 14.65 -7.95
C GLY A 582 26.16 13.92 -8.36
N LEU A 583 24.98 14.49 -8.06
CA LEU A 583 23.71 13.96 -8.53
C LEU A 583 23.44 14.44 -9.96
N SER A 584 22.87 13.59 -10.81
CA SER A 584 22.27 14.04 -12.07
C SER A 584 20.92 14.68 -11.74
N ALA A 585 20.78 15.99 -11.78
CA ALA A 585 19.51 16.67 -11.54
C ALA A 585 18.62 16.63 -12.79
N MET A 586 17.31 16.40 -12.62
CA MET A 586 16.30 16.56 -13.67
C MET A 586 15.49 17.81 -13.36
N VAL A 587 15.64 18.85 -14.18
CA VAL A 587 14.92 20.12 -14.03
C VAL A 587 13.65 20.08 -14.89
N TYR A 588 12.54 19.67 -14.27
CA TYR A 588 11.28 19.39 -14.96
C TYR A 588 10.77 20.53 -15.88
N PRO A 589 10.74 21.81 -15.45
CA PRO A 589 10.21 22.91 -16.27
C PRO A 589 11.04 23.22 -17.52
N ARG A 590 12.31 22.76 -17.57
CA ARG A 590 13.21 22.98 -18.69
C ARG A 590 13.08 21.89 -19.76
N CYS A 591 12.40 20.79 -19.45
CA CYS A 591 12.26 19.65 -20.35
C CYS A 591 11.25 19.94 -21.48
N TRP A 592 11.73 19.92 -22.72
CA TRP A 592 10.90 20.03 -23.93
C TRP A 592 10.38 18.69 -24.48
N GLY A 593 10.69 17.56 -23.81
CA GLY A 593 10.09 16.26 -24.12
C GLY A 593 10.61 15.50 -25.34
N THR A 594 11.84 15.73 -25.81
CA THR A 594 12.38 14.94 -26.95
C THR A 594 12.65 13.47 -26.68
N ARG A 595 12.70 13.06 -25.41
CA ARG A 595 12.93 11.67 -24.95
C ARG A 595 14.30 11.08 -25.32
N TYR A 596 15.20 11.85 -25.93
CA TYR A 596 16.51 11.33 -26.34
C TYR A 596 17.38 10.90 -25.16
N CYS A 597 17.24 11.58 -24.01
CA CYS A 597 17.89 11.15 -22.75
C CYS A 597 17.40 9.79 -22.25
N SER A 598 16.19 9.36 -22.59
CA SER A 598 15.68 8.02 -22.30
C SER A 598 16.39 6.96 -23.14
N ALA A 599 16.52 7.21 -24.45
CA ALA A 599 17.20 6.31 -25.38
C ALA A 599 18.71 6.18 -25.08
N ALA A 600 19.34 7.27 -24.63
CA ALA A 600 20.76 7.27 -24.26
C ALA A 600 21.04 6.63 -22.89
N CYS A 601 20.02 6.39 -22.06
CA CYS A 601 20.22 5.81 -20.73
C CYS A 601 20.30 4.27 -20.83
N PRO A 602 21.44 3.64 -20.54
CA PRO A 602 21.58 2.19 -20.69
C PRO A 602 20.77 1.38 -19.66
N TYR A 603 20.24 2.05 -18.64
CA TYR A 603 19.48 1.42 -17.55
C TYR A 603 17.97 1.58 -17.69
N GLU A 604 17.51 2.28 -18.74
CA GLU A 604 16.09 2.62 -18.96
C GLU A 604 15.44 3.34 -17.76
N ALA A 605 16.25 4.08 -17.01
CA ALA A 605 15.86 4.66 -15.72
C ALA A 605 15.09 5.99 -15.81
N ARG A 606 14.80 6.45 -17.03
CA ARG A 606 14.07 7.68 -17.27
C ARG A 606 12.67 7.36 -17.80
N ARG A 607 11.65 7.99 -17.22
CA ARG A 607 10.24 7.77 -17.55
C ARG A 607 9.64 9.03 -18.16
N PHE A 608 8.70 8.89 -19.09
CA PHE A 608 8.14 10.02 -19.82
C PHE A 608 6.65 10.18 -19.56
N ASN A 609 6.22 11.40 -19.24
CA ASN A 609 4.80 11.72 -19.14
C ASN A 609 4.18 11.89 -20.52
N PHE A 610 3.64 10.81 -21.11
CA PHE A 610 2.92 10.88 -22.38
C PHE A 610 1.62 11.68 -22.29
N HIS A 611 0.92 11.55 -21.16
CA HIS A 611 -0.32 12.25 -20.87
C HIS A 611 -0.19 13.08 -19.59
N ASP A 612 -1.22 13.86 -19.28
CA ASP A 612 -1.30 14.61 -18.03
C ASP A 612 -1.79 13.68 -16.90
N TYR A 613 -0.94 12.71 -16.56
CA TYR A 613 -1.23 11.67 -15.57
C TYR A 613 -1.45 12.25 -14.18
N ALA A 614 -0.73 13.32 -13.82
CA ALA A 614 -0.89 14.00 -12.54
C ALA A 614 -2.30 14.58 -12.39
N ARG A 615 -2.80 15.31 -13.39
CA ARG A 615 -4.16 15.85 -13.35
C ARG A 615 -5.21 14.76 -13.32
N ALA A 616 -5.02 13.67 -14.08
CA ALA A 616 -5.93 12.52 -14.07
C ALA A 616 -5.95 11.84 -12.69
N SER A 617 -4.77 11.60 -12.09
CA SER A 617 -4.63 10.98 -10.77
C SER A 617 -5.26 11.82 -9.68
N ARG A 618 -5.01 13.14 -9.65
CA ARG A 618 -5.63 14.05 -8.67
C ARG A 618 -7.15 14.04 -8.72
N ARG A 619 -7.75 13.97 -9.92
CA ARG A 619 -9.20 13.90 -10.08
C ARG A 619 -9.82 12.61 -9.54
N LEU A 620 -9.10 11.50 -9.67
CA LEU A 620 -9.58 10.18 -9.24
C LEU A 620 -9.34 9.94 -7.76
N GLN A 621 -8.16 10.31 -7.27
CA GLN A 621 -7.64 9.91 -5.97
C GLN A 621 -7.77 11.00 -4.91
N ASN A 622 -7.92 12.27 -5.30
CA ASN A 622 -8.00 13.43 -4.40
C ASN A 622 -6.90 13.49 -3.30
N ARG A 623 -5.78 12.78 -3.49
CA ARG A 623 -4.67 12.73 -2.56
C ARG A 623 -3.88 14.05 -2.63
N PRO A 624 -3.51 14.66 -1.49
CA PRO A 624 -2.58 15.77 -1.47
C PRO A 624 -1.18 15.30 -1.89
N ASP A 625 -0.55 16.08 -2.76
CA ASP A 625 0.83 15.85 -3.14
C ASP A 625 1.79 16.24 -2.01
N ASN A 626 2.98 15.64 -2.01
CA ASN A 626 4.11 16.14 -1.23
C ASN A 626 4.48 17.55 -1.74
N PRO A 627 4.34 18.61 -0.92
CA PRO A 627 4.58 19.98 -1.36
C PRO A 627 6.05 20.27 -1.68
N GLU A 628 6.98 19.45 -1.18
CA GLU A 628 8.42 19.61 -1.43
C GLU A 628 8.85 19.09 -2.81
N VAL A 629 7.98 18.38 -3.54
CA VAL A 629 8.31 17.78 -4.84
C VAL A 629 7.39 18.31 -5.93
N SER A 630 8.00 18.82 -7.01
CA SER A 630 7.26 19.31 -8.17
C SER A 630 6.35 18.21 -8.75
N VAL A 631 5.11 18.56 -9.06
CA VAL A 631 4.19 17.70 -9.84
C VAL A 631 4.42 17.96 -11.32
N ARG A 632 4.59 16.89 -12.10
CA ARG A 632 5.07 16.99 -13.48
C ARG A 632 3.89 17.00 -14.46
N PRO A 633 3.86 17.92 -15.44
CA PRO A 633 2.86 17.92 -16.49
C PRO A 633 3.21 16.91 -17.59
N ARG A 634 2.31 16.76 -18.56
CA ARG A 634 2.59 16.05 -19.81
C ARG A 634 3.85 16.59 -20.51
N GLY A 635 4.54 15.73 -21.24
CA GLY A 635 5.68 16.10 -22.09
C GLY A 635 7.01 16.22 -21.35
N VAL A 636 7.07 15.82 -20.07
CA VAL A 636 8.27 15.96 -19.24
C VAL A 636 8.84 14.60 -18.86
N MET A 637 10.17 14.48 -18.90
CA MET A 637 10.90 13.31 -18.42
C MET A 637 11.05 13.33 -16.89
N GLU A 638 11.07 12.15 -16.30
CA GLU A 638 11.28 11.91 -14.88
C GLU A 638 12.33 10.83 -14.66
N LYS A 639 12.87 10.79 -13.43
CA LYS A 639 13.81 9.77 -12.98
C LYS A 639 13.92 9.82 -11.47
N CYS A 640 14.45 8.75 -10.88
CA CYS A 640 14.89 8.79 -9.50
C CYS A 640 15.91 9.93 -9.28
N SER A 641 15.66 10.75 -8.27
CA SER A 641 16.47 11.92 -7.87
C SER A 641 17.30 11.67 -6.61
N TYR A 642 17.31 10.43 -6.09
CA TYR A 642 17.77 10.10 -4.74
C TYR A 642 17.03 10.89 -3.64
N CYS A 643 15.75 11.19 -3.86
CA CYS A 643 14.94 12.01 -2.95
C CYS A 643 15.64 13.33 -2.60
N VAL A 644 16.03 14.09 -3.63
CA VAL A 644 16.78 15.35 -3.49
C VAL A 644 16.14 16.34 -2.49
N GLN A 645 14.81 16.35 -2.37
CA GLN A 645 14.08 17.13 -1.38
C GLN A 645 14.50 16.77 0.06
N ARG A 646 14.65 15.48 0.36
CA ARG A 646 15.11 14.99 1.67
C ARG A 646 16.59 15.25 1.89
N ILE A 647 17.39 15.13 0.83
CA ILE A 647 18.82 15.49 0.87
C ILE A 647 18.98 16.96 1.25
N ASN A 648 18.27 17.85 0.55
CA ASN A 648 18.34 19.29 0.80
C ASN A 648 17.84 19.62 2.23
N ALA A 649 16.71 19.04 2.65
CA ALA A 649 16.16 19.25 3.98
C ALA A 649 17.11 18.79 5.10
N ALA A 650 17.74 17.61 4.95
CA ALA A 650 18.69 17.09 5.93
C ALA A 650 19.98 17.92 5.96
N GLN A 651 20.49 18.36 4.80
CA GLN A 651 21.67 19.23 4.71
C GLN A 651 21.44 20.56 5.44
N LEU A 652 20.26 21.15 5.32
CA LEU A 652 19.91 22.38 6.06
C LEU A 652 19.89 22.18 7.57
N LYS A 653 19.58 20.96 8.03
CA LYS A 653 19.57 20.59 9.46
C LYS A 653 20.91 20.05 9.96
N GLY A 654 21.88 19.81 9.07
CA GLY A 654 23.15 19.14 9.42
C GLY A 654 23.00 17.66 9.72
N GLU A 655 21.95 17.01 9.23
CA GLU A 655 21.62 15.60 9.47
C GLU A 655 22.00 14.71 8.28
N MET A 656 22.11 13.40 8.50
CA MET A 656 22.30 12.44 7.41
C MET A 656 20.96 12.14 6.73
N PRO A 657 20.80 12.42 5.42
CA PRO A 657 19.55 12.14 4.72
C PRO A 657 19.24 10.65 4.61
N GLN A 658 17.95 10.33 4.69
CA GLN A 658 17.42 9.00 4.36
C GLN A 658 16.39 9.12 3.24
N THR A 659 16.58 8.35 2.18
CA THR A 659 15.64 8.30 1.06
C THR A 659 14.38 7.53 1.44
N ALA A 660 13.27 7.76 0.73
CA ALA A 660 12.04 7.03 0.97
C ALA A 660 12.21 5.51 0.74
N CYS A 661 12.97 5.11 -0.28
CA CYS A 661 13.24 3.70 -0.56
C CYS A 661 14.13 3.01 0.49
N GLN A 662 15.08 3.75 1.10
CA GLN A 662 15.89 3.25 2.22
C GLN A 662 15.02 3.07 3.47
N GLN A 663 14.27 4.10 3.86
CA GLN A 663 13.55 4.12 5.12
C GLN A 663 12.43 3.08 5.21
N VAL A 664 11.84 2.71 4.08
CA VAL A 664 10.75 1.72 4.04
C VAL A 664 11.26 0.28 3.95
N CYS A 665 12.52 0.05 3.59
CA CYS A 665 13.02 -1.27 3.24
C CYS A 665 13.10 -2.18 4.49
N PRO A 666 12.25 -3.22 4.62
CA PRO A 666 12.25 -4.07 5.80
C PRO A 666 13.54 -4.87 5.96
N ALA A 667 14.19 -5.19 4.84
CA ALA A 667 15.47 -5.90 4.83
C ALA A 667 16.69 -4.99 5.07
N GLY A 668 16.53 -3.65 5.02
CA GLY A 668 17.66 -2.73 5.10
C GLY A 668 18.62 -2.78 3.91
N ALA A 669 18.15 -3.25 2.75
CA ALA A 669 18.97 -3.48 1.56
C ALA A 669 19.47 -2.19 0.90
N ILE A 670 18.76 -1.07 1.01
CA ILE A 670 19.09 0.19 0.33
C ILE A 670 19.64 1.18 1.36
N ARG A 671 20.82 1.76 1.09
CA ARG A 671 21.42 2.83 1.91
C ARG A 671 21.93 3.98 1.05
N LEU A 672 21.54 5.21 1.37
CA LEU A 672 22.19 6.41 0.85
C LEU A 672 23.48 6.68 1.63
N LEU A 673 24.57 6.96 0.92
CA LEU A 673 25.91 7.18 1.49
C LEU A 673 26.51 8.49 0.96
N ASP A 674 27.36 9.13 1.76
CA ASP A 674 28.35 10.09 1.24
C ASP A 674 29.59 9.30 0.82
N LEU A 675 29.79 9.08 -0.47
CA LEU A 675 30.86 8.23 -1.03
C LEU A 675 32.27 8.73 -0.72
N VAL A 676 32.43 10.00 -0.33
CA VAL A 676 33.72 10.54 0.13
C VAL A 676 34.00 10.13 1.58
N ARG A 677 32.97 10.12 2.43
CA ARG A 677 33.11 9.78 3.87
C ARG A 677 33.03 8.27 4.11
N GLU A 678 32.17 7.59 3.37
CA GLU A 678 31.92 6.15 3.44
C GLU A 678 32.09 5.55 2.03
N PRO A 679 33.34 5.33 1.58
CA PRO A 679 33.60 4.74 0.27
C PRO A 679 33.18 3.28 0.25
N VAL A 680 32.56 2.86 -0.85
CA VAL A 680 32.30 1.44 -1.13
C VAL A 680 33.50 0.89 -1.87
N GLU A 681 34.27 0.00 -1.22
CA GLU A 681 35.54 -0.51 -1.76
C GLU A 681 35.36 -1.52 -2.88
N ARG A 682 34.27 -2.31 -2.83
CA ARG A 682 33.98 -3.35 -3.80
C ARG A 682 32.49 -3.40 -4.13
N SER A 683 32.14 -3.64 -5.40
CA SER A 683 30.76 -3.79 -5.85
C SER A 683 30.64 -4.78 -7.01
N LEU A 684 29.41 -5.23 -7.27
CA LEU A 684 29.04 -6.06 -8.40
C LEU A 684 28.96 -5.21 -9.67
N ARG A 685 29.81 -5.51 -10.66
CA ARG A 685 29.87 -4.78 -11.94
C ARG A 685 28.95 -5.33 -13.02
N PHE A 686 28.42 -6.55 -12.85
CA PHE A 686 27.52 -7.17 -13.82
C PHE A 686 26.37 -6.25 -14.26
N PHE A 687 25.83 -5.47 -13.32
CA PHE A 687 24.72 -4.57 -13.64
C PHE A 687 25.18 -3.28 -14.31
N ASP A 688 26.46 -2.88 -14.19
CA ASP A 688 27.03 -1.60 -14.60
C ASP A 688 27.47 -1.58 -16.06
N VAL A 689 27.26 -0.44 -16.72
CA VAL A 689 27.94 -0.07 -17.96
C VAL A 689 29.15 0.78 -17.59
N ALA A 690 30.34 0.20 -17.77
CA ALA A 690 31.60 0.70 -17.20
C ALA A 690 31.88 2.18 -17.53
N GLU A 691 31.60 2.59 -18.77
CA GLU A 691 31.82 3.95 -19.26
C GLU A 691 31.00 4.99 -18.49
N THR A 692 29.86 4.60 -17.90
CA THR A 692 28.96 5.55 -17.24
C THR A 692 29.39 5.94 -15.83
N ARG A 693 30.28 5.17 -15.19
CA ARG A 693 30.68 5.35 -13.79
C ARG A 693 29.48 5.65 -12.88
N PRO A 694 28.59 4.66 -12.65
CA PRO A 694 27.39 4.85 -11.83
C PRO A 694 27.76 5.32 -10.41
N ARG A 695 26.80 5.81 -9.63
CA ARG A 695 26.94 6.09 -8.19
C ARG A 695 26.11 5.17 -7.30
N THR A 696 25.23 4.37 -7.90
CA THR A 696 24.69 3.18 -7.25
C THR A 696 25.77 2.09 -7.24
N ARG A 697 25.97 1.43 -6.11
CA ARG A 697 26.89 0.32 -5.90
C ARG A 697 26.10 -0.88 -5.40
N TYR A 698 26.05 -1.93 -6.20
CA TYR A 698 25.44 -3.19 -5.78
C TYR A 698 26.46 -4.00 -4.99
N VAL A 699 26.11 -4.46 -3.81
CA VAL A 699 26.96 -5.31 -2.97
C VAL A 699 26.23 -6.59 -2.64
N ARG A 700 26.99 -7.61 -2.21
CA ARG A 700 26.45 -8.85 -1.71
C ARG A 700 27.07 -9.09 -0.35
N SER A 701 26.29 -8.94 0.72
CA SER A 701 26.74 -9.38 2.04
C SER A 701 26.92 -10.90 2.07
N ASP A 702 27.81 -11.36 2.95
CA ASP A 702 28.10 -12.79 3.17
C ASP A 702 26.98 -13.51 3.93
#